data_AF-A0A4P6MUT0-F1
#
_entry.id   AF-A0A4P6MUT0-F1
#
_cell.length_a   1.000
_cell.length_b   1.000
_cell.length_c   1.000
_cell.angle_alpha   90.00
_cell.angle_beta   90.00
_cell.angle_gamma   90.00
#
_symmetry.space_group_name_H-M   'P 1'
#
loop_
_entity.id
_entity.type
_entity.pdbx_description
1 polymer ?
#
loop_
_entity_poly.entity_id
_entity_poly.type
_entity_poly.pdbx_seq_one_letter_code
_entity_poly.pdbx_strand_id
1 'polypeptide(L)'
;MPTTHPGDLPRRRQVLPPAVTALLVVVVLAEIAWAAFVLAGSDDLEPHGVPAVVAADPVVAESVARGYDDLPGDPFDLHAVRDEDDARSALTDGTARAALVVDLGGSTDRLLLASINDDTLDQAIRERVEEAEHRTGRQVTVDVVGPADADERREAARLAVALALLLGFLLAVGTSLRFGPVAGDLRHGLRRAAVVGALSVGSGALIGLVALHDAGWASVLVPALVAGTAAAFTFGLEALFGWAGLGLTVALFFATGAPVLARVDPYLVGEPWSTLAGLGVPGSGVEAAIAAGTEGEVATGQVAVLLVWLLSSLLVITLARAVRRRRHVPEPVGDEDLGELAGTRAWRVRVLGAVAPLTVAMLALAVVVPRAEVAAAPRLTSLAASSECVRAGSVRSVDDLNRIARLRGTDDFRGGDVGADALLQDDRRVWLFGDTLRGGTTGPTYVRNSMLVTDGRCLRAVVPATGGALIPDRPGGGDHPVGHWPMSTLVDHRTGYDLLYVTTQRVRTTGSGAFDFENLGLSVAVFVVPVGGTPQLLDQRDIGPDRTGREHTTWGAATTLVGTGRDRWVYVYGTANPGTDQAWGYSLRVARVRPDDLVHRSRWRYWDGSGWSRSEADASEMIPARDGVSQTLSVFTRGDRWYALSKRNDLLGSDITVWTADSPTGPWSSGEAVAKVDQGETGQVRYMPLAHPTLFPEDGSVVASYSTNDTDSSRVLEDPLRYRPHFVRVPLPR
;
A
#
# COMPACT_ATOMS: atom_id res chain seq x y z
N MET A 1 40.56 -17.88 85.79
CA MET A 1 41.32 -18.81 84.94
C MET A 1 40.38 -19.92 84.49
N PRO A 2 40.51 -20.46 83.27
CA PRO A 2 40.39 -19.82 81.95
C PRO A 2 39.22 -20.48 81.15
N THR A 3 38.94 -20.31 79.86
CA THR A 3 39.56 -19.59 78.72
C THR A 3 38.46 -19.18 77.71
N THR A 4 38.72 -18.23 76.82
CA THR A 4 38.03 -18.07 75.52
C THR A 4 38.62 -19.07 74.51
N HIS A 5 37.97 -19.55 73.43
CA HIS A 5 37.47 -18.91 72.18
C HIS A 5 37.08 -20.09 71.21
N PRO A 6 36.65 -19.90 69.94
CA PRO A 6 36.37 -18.66 69.19
C PRO A 6 34.95 -18.61 68.57
N GLY A 7 34.60 -17.46 68.02
CA GLY A 7 33.57 -17.36 66.97
C GLY A 7 32.35 -16.53 67.33
N ASP A 8 32.43 -15.23 67.05
CA ASP A 8 31.39 -14.66 66.18
C ASP A 8 31.93 -13.48 65.37
N LEU A 9 31.92 -13.64 64.04
CA LEU A 9 32.03 -12.54 63.09
C LEU A 9 30.59 -12.05 62.87
N PRO A 10 30.26 -10.76 63.09
CA PRO A 10 28.94 -10.24 62.73
C PRO A 10 28.77 -10.27 61.20
N ARG A 11 28.23 -11.39 60.70
CA ARG A 11 27.94 -11.60 59.29
C ARG A 11 26.73 -10.78 58.88
N ARG A 12 26.95 -9.89 57.91
CA ARG A 12 25.95 -9.24 57.06
C ARG A 12 24.90 -8.39 57.78
N ARG A 13 25.14 -7.08 57.77
CA ARG A 13 24.10 -6.09 57.46
C ARG A 13 23.40 -6.50 56.15
N GLN A 14 22.17 -7.02 56.20
CA GLN A 14 21.25 -7.03 55.06
C GLN A 14 20.28 -5.86 55.19
N VAL A 15 20.73 -4.70 54.71
CA VAL A 15 19.93 -3.49 54.59
C VAL A 15 19.04 -3.61 53.35
N LEU A 16 17.82 -4.14 53.51
CA LEU A 16 16.73 -4.03 52.53
C LEU A 16 15.54 -3.22 53.08
N PRO A 17 15.76 -1.93 53.41
CA PRO A 17 14.70 -0.94 53.14
C PRO A 17 14.96 0.03 51.97
N PRO A 18 16.11 0.74 51.86
CA PRO A 18 16.24 1.84 50.90
C PRO A 18 16.36 1.39 49.45
N ALA A 19 16.96 0.23 49.17
CA ALA A 19 17.11 -0.28 47.81
C ALA A 19 15.77 -0.66 47.15
N VAL A 20 14.82 -1.20 47.93
CA VAL A 20 13.47 -1.52 47.43
C VAL A 20 12.67 -0.24 47.20
N THR A 21 12.75 0.73 48.12
CA THR A 21 12.12 2.04 47.93
C THR A 21 12.70 2.79 46.73
N ALA A 22 14.02 2.75 46.52
CA ALA A 22 14.67 3.36 45.36
C ALA A 22 14.26 2.67 44.06
N LEU A 23 14.17 1.33 44.03
CA LEU A 23 13.69 0.58 42.88
C LEU A 23 12.23 0.94 42.54
N LEU A 24 11.36 1.02 43.55
CA LEU A 24 9.97 1.46 43.37
C LEU A 24 9.88 2.90 42.83
N VAL A 25 10.69 3.83 43.33
CA VAL A 25 10.73 5.21 42.83
C VAL A 25 11.26 5.28 41.40
N VAL A 26 12.29 4.50 41.05
CA VAL A 26 12.80 4.40 39.67
C VAL A 26 11.75 3.83 38.73
N VAL A 27 11.01 2.81 39.15
CA VAL A 27 9.84 2.28 38.42
C VAL A 27 8.81 3.39 38.22
N VAL A 28 8.35 4.07 39.27
CA VAL A 28 7.35 5.16 39.16
C VAL A 28 7.81 6.28 38.21
N LEU A 29 9.09 6.66 38.27
CA LEU A 29 9.65 7.67 37.35
C LEU A 29 9.74 7.16 35.91
N ALA A 30 10.01 5.88 35.70
CA ALA A 30 9.95 5.26 34.38
C ALA A 30 8.52 5.20 33.84
N GLU A 31 7.52 4.84 34.66
CA GLU A 31 6.10 4.84 34.26
C GLU A 31 5.61 6.26 33.92
N ILE A 32 6.02 7.29 34.68
CA ILE A 32 5.67 8.68 34.40
C ILE A 32 6.36 9.17 33.11
N ALA A 33 7.64 8.85 32.91
CA ALA A 33 8.36 9.18 31.69
C ALA A 33 7.80 8.46 30.46
N TRP A 34 7.34 7.21 30.63
CA TRP A 34 6.71 6.42 29.59
C TRP A 34 5.30 6.93 29.26
N ALA A 35 4.49 7.28 30.25
CA ALA A 35 3.17 7.87 30.03
C ALA A 35 3.30 9.25 29.35
N ALA A 36 4.30 10.04 29.75
CA ALA A 36 4.65 11.29 29.07
C ALA A 36 5.19 11.07 27.65
N PHE A 37 5.88 9.96 27.37
CA PHE A 37 6.33 9.61 26.02
C PHE A 37 5.15 9.24 25.12
N VAL A 38 4.21 8.42 25.58
CA VAL A 38 2.99 8.08 24.83
C VAL A 38 2.11 9.32 24.59
N LEU A 39 1.98 10.19 25.60
CA LEU A 39 1.21 11.45 25.50
C LEU A 39 1.95 12.61 24.79
N ALA A 40 3.21 12.44 24.42
CA ALA A 40 3.99 13.43 23.65
C ALA A 40 4.39 12.90 22.25
N GLY A 41 4.29 11.58 22.03
CA GLY A 41 4.33 10.95 20.72
C GLY A 41 2.95 10.84 20.06
N SER A 42 1.89 11.34 20.71
CA SER A 42 0.53 11.38 20.16
C SER A 42 0.39 12.24 18.91
N ASP A 43 1.35 13.13 18.65
CA ASP A 43 1.36 14.03 17.51
C ASP A 43 1.81 13.34 16.20
N ASP A 44 2.40 12.13 16.28
CA ASP A 44 2.85 11.29 15.15
C ASP A 44 2.41 9.80 15.33
N LEU A 45 1.12 9.55 15.63
CA LEU A 45 0.57 8.19 15.69
C LEU A 45 0.25 7.65 14.28
N GLU A 46 1.23 6.99 13.66
CA GLU A 46 1.07 6.40 12.34
C GLU A 46 0.43 5.00 12.41
N PRO A 47 -0.48 4.65 11.48
CA PRO A 47 -0.96 3.27 11.33
C PRO A 47 0.17 2.33 10.92
N HIS A 48 0.12 1.08 11.38
CA HIS A 48 1.04 0.01 10.99
C HIS A 48 0.28 -1.29 10.71
N GLY A 49 0.30 -1.77 9.47
CA GLY A 49 -0.28 -3.06 9.05
C GLY A 49 -1.77 -3.22 9.35
N VAL A 50 -2.56 -2.14 9.26
CA VAL A 50 -4.01 -2.19 9.50
C VAL A 50 -4.68 -3.10 8.45
N PRO A 51 -5.35 -4.20 8.85
CA PRO A 51 -6.06 -5.06 7.91
C PRO A 51 -7.17 -4.26 7.24
N ALA A 52 -7.11 -4.14 5.92
CA ALA A 52 -8.06 -3.35 5.18
C ALA A 52 -8.36 -3.99 3.82
N VAL A 53 -9.47 -3.59 3.18
CA VAL A 53 -9.87 -4.15 1.88
C VAL A 53 -10.23 -3.07 0.87
N VAL A 54 -10.09 -3.38 -0.41
CA VAL A 54 -10.48 -2.48 -1.51
C VAL A 54 -11.52 -3.14 -2.41
N ALA A 55 -12.68 -2.50 -2.53
CA ALA A 55 -13.79 -2.90 -3.39
C ALA A 55 -13.75 -2.09 -4.70
N ALA A 56 -13.27 -2.75 -5.76
CA ALA A 56 -13.21 -2.20 -7.12
C ALA A 56 -13.17 -3.33 -8.15
N ASP A 57 -13.15 -3.01 -9.46
CA ASP A 57 -12.78 -4.00 -10.50
C ASP A 57 -11.41 -4.62 -10.14
N PRO A 58 -11.20 -5.95 -10.28
CA PRO A 58 -9.99 -6.61 -9.78
C PRO A 58 -8.66 -5.98 -10.22
N VAL A 59 -8.59 -5.40 -11.43
CA VAL A 59 -7.37 -4.74 -11.92
C VAL A 59 -7.14 -3.40 -11.20
N VAL A 60 -8.21 -2.67 -10.90
CA VAL A 60 -8.16 -1.43 -10.10
C VAL A 60 -7.85 -1.76 -8.65
N ALA A 61 -8.53 -2.76 -8.07
CA ALA A 61 -8.35 -3.19 -6.69
C ALA A 61 -6.90 -3.60 -6.42
N GLU A 62 -6.28 -4.41 -7.30
CA GLU A 62 -4.87 -4.81 -7.15
C GLU A 62 -3.88 -3.64 -7.40
N SER A 63 -4.26 -2.65 -8.21
CA SER A 63 -3.47 -1.44 -8.42
C SER A 63 -3.52 -0.50 -7.21
N VAL A 64 -4.69 -0.33 -6.61
CA VAL A 64 -4.89 0.48 -5.41
C VAL A 64 -4.21 -0.18 -4.22
N ALA A 65 -4.41 -1.49 -3.98
CA ALA A 65 -3.69 -2.24 -2.95
C ALA A 65 -2.19 -2.01 -2.99
N ARG A 66 -1.55 -2.21 -4.14
CA ARG A 66 -0.11 -1.96 -4.30
C ARG A 66 0.31 -0.50 -4.08
N GLY A 67 -0.54 0.47 -4.43
CA GLY A 67 -0.29 1.89 -4.16
C GLY A 67 -0.37 2.25 -2.66
N TYR A 68 -1.07 1.44 -1.86
CA TYR A 68 -1.09 1.54 -0.40
C TYR A 68 0.02 0.69 0.26
N ASP A 69 0.44 -0.43 -0.35
CA ASP A 69 1.60 -1.22 0.08
C ASP A 69 2.93 -0.45 -0.07
N ASP A 70 3.07 0.38 -1.12
CA ASP A 70 4.27 1.21 -1.37
C ASP A 70 4.36 2.45 -0.46
N LEU A 71 3.49 2.59 0.56
CA LEU A 71 3.51 3.72 1.49
C LEU A 71 4.58 3.56 2.58
N PRO A 72 5.32 4.63 2.92
CA PRO A 72 6.32 4.56 3.98
C PRO A 72 5.66 4.21 5.32
N GLY A 73 6.19 3.18 6.00
CA GLY A 73 5.71 2.71 7.30
C GLY A 73 4.74 1.51 7.25
N ASP A 74 4.49 0.96 6.06
CA ASP A 74 3.59 -0.17 5.78
C ASP A 74 2.22 -0.03 6.50
N PRO A 75 1.48 1.08 6.31
CA PRO A 75 0.36 1.46 7.18
C PRO A 75 -0.88 0.56 7.07
N PHE A 76 -1.05 -0.13 5.94
CA PHE A 76 -2.20 -0.99 5.66
C PHE A 76 -1.75 -2.35 5.12
N ASP A 77 -2.49 -3.39 5.45
CA ASP A 77 -2.44 -4.71 4.80
C ASP A 77 -3.68 -4.80 3.90
N LEU A 78 -3.60 -4.25 2.67
CA LEU A 78 -4.76 -3.97 1.82
C LEU A 78 -5.04 -5.11 0.82
N HIS A 79 -6.20 -5.78 0.95
CA HIS A 79 -6.58 -6.90 0.07
C HIS A 79 -7.77 -6.57 -0.84
N ALA A 80 -7.72 -7.06 -2.08
CA ALA A 80 -8.81 -6.87 -3.04
C ALA A 80 -10.04 -7.75 -2.72
N VAL A 81 -11.23 -7.14 -2.68
CA VAL A 81 -12.53 -7.81 -2.57
C VAL A 81 -13.40 -7.52 -3.81
N ARG A 82 -14.44 -8.34 -4.04
CA ARG A 82 -15.17 -8.34 -5.31
C ARG A 82 -16.12 -7.16 -5.49
N ASP A 83 -16.71 -6.69 -4.39
CA ASP A 83 -17.79 -5.70 -4.35
C ASP A 83 -17.90 -5.06 -2.95
N GLU A 84 -18.76 -4.04 -2.81
CA GLU A 84 -19.00 -3.35 -1.54
C GLU A 84 -19.65 -4.26 -0.48
N ASP A 85 -20.41 -5.28 -0.88
CA ASP A 85 -21.06 -6.18 0.07
C ASP A 85 -20.03 -7.09 0.76
N ASP A 86 -19.09 -7.67 -0.01
CA ASP A 86 -17.92 -8.37 0.56
C ASP A 86 -17.11 -7.46 1.51
N ALA A 87 -16.91 -6.19 1.15
CA ALA A 87 -16.21 -5.22 1.99
C ALA A 87 -16.94 -4.95 3.32
N ARG A 88 -18.26 -4.72 3.26
CA ARG A 88 -19.10 -4.51 4.46
C ARG A 88 -19.13 -5.75 5.36
N SER A 89 -19.15 -6.94 4.77
CA SER A 89 -19.01 -8.19 5.52
C SER A 89 -17.66 -8.27 6.23
N ALA A 90 -16.56 -7.98 5.55
CA ALA A 90 -15.22 -8.01 6.15
C ALA A 90 -15.08 -7.06 7.36
N LEU A 91 -15.69 -5.87 7.31
CA LEU A 91 -15.74 -4.94 8.45
C LEU A 91 -16.64 -5.42 9.60
N THR A 92 -17.76 -6.06 9.27
CA THR A 92 -18.73 -6.55 10.28
C THR A 92 -18.20 -7.78 11.01
N ASP A 93 -17.50 -8.67 10.29
CA ASP A 93 -16.88 -9.89 10.80
C ASP A 93 -15.51 -9.63 11.48
N GLY A 94 -15.08 -8.37 11.58
CA GLY A 94 -13.82 -7.94 12.20
C GLY A 94 -12.54 -8.35 11.47
N THR A 95 -12.66 -8.92 10.26
CA THR A 95 -11.51 -9.36 9.45
C THR A 95 -10.80 -8.20 8.75
N ALA A 96 -11.47 -7.07 8.59
CA ALA A 96 -10.90 -5.78 8.18
C ALA A 96 -11.32 -4.66 9.15
N ARG A 97 -10.47 -3.65 9.28
CA ARG A 97 -10.73 -2.43 10.07
C ARG A 97 -11.14 -1.23 9.20
N ALA A 98 -10.74 -1.22 7.94
CA ALA A 98 -11.15 -0.23 6.95
C ALA A 98 -11.41 -0.87 5.59
N ALA A 99 -12.29 -0.26 4.79
CA ALA A 99 -12.50 -0.65 3.41
C ALA A 99 -12.64 0.56 2.49
N LEU A 100 -11.92 0.56 1.37
CA LEU A 100 -11.99 1.60 0.35
C LEU A 100 -12.86 1.13 -0.81
N VAL A 101 -14.01 1.76 -1.01
CA VAL A 101 -14.91 1.52 -2.15
C VAL A 101 -14.62 2.57 -3.22
N VAL A 102 -14.13 2.11 -4.37
CA VAL A 102 -13.65 3.01 -5.44
C VAL A 102 -14.77 3.36 -6.42
N ASP A 103 -15.18 4.63 -6.48
CA ASP A 103 -16.17 5.12 -7.45
C ASP A 103 -15.50 5.52 -8.77
N LEU A 104 -15.49 4.57 -9.71
CA LEU A 104 -14.96 4.77 -11.07
C LEU A 104 -15.83 5.69 -11.94
N GLY A 105 -17.06 6.01 -11.52
CA GLY A 105 -17.92 7.00 -12.17
C GLY A 105 -17.64 8.44 -11.73
N GLY A 106 -16.86 8.63 -10.66
CA GLY A 106 -16.60 9.92 -10.04
C GLY A 106 -15.15 10.14 -9.59
N SER A 107 -14.98 11.19 -8.78
CA SER A 107 -13.72 11.54 -8.12
C SER A 107 -13.84 11.49 -6.60
N THR A 108 -14.83 10.76 -6.09
CA THR A 108 -15.16 10.69 -4.66
C THR A 108 -15.39 9.24 -4.26
N ASP A 109 -14.39 8.64 -3.63
CA ASP A 109 -14.44 7.30 -3.07
C ASP A 109 -15.11 7.29 -1.69
N ARG A 110 -15.40 6.09 -1.22
CA ARG A 110 -16.00 5.87 0.11
C ARG A 110 -15.08 5.01 0.96
N LEU A 111 -14.53 5.63 2.01
CA LEU A 111 -13.83 4.97 3.09
C LEU A 111 -14.88 4.49 4.11
N LEU A 112 -15.03 3.18 4.21
CA LEU A 112 -15.86 2.52 5.20
C LEU A 112 -14.96 2.15 6.40
N LEU A 113 -15.30 2.64 7.59
CA LEU A 113 -14.56 2.34 8.82
C LEU A 113 -15.36 1.35 9.67
N ALA A 114 -14.71 0.33 10.22
CA ALA A 114 -15.38 -0.64 11.09
C ALA A 114 -15.72 0.02 12.43
N SER A 115 -16.96 -0.14 12.93
CA SER A 115 -17.40 0.46 14.20
C SER A 115 -16.69 -0.11 15.46
N ILE A 116 -15.73 -1.02 15.28
CA ILE A 116 -14.83 -1.55 16.32
C ILE A 116 -13.57 -0.69 16.52
N ASN A 117 -13.21 0.16 15.56
CA ASN A 117 -12.10 1.11 15.65
C ASN A 117 -12.39 2.21 16.67
N ASP A 118 -11.38 2.72 17.37
CA ASP A 118 -11.52 3.96 18.16
C ASP A 118 -11.23 5.22 17.33
N ASP A 119 -11.72 6.36 17.83
CA ASP A 119 -11.64 7.66 17.16
C ASP A 119 -10.22 8.00 16.69
N THR A 120 -9.20 7.59 17.44
CA THR A 120 -7.78 7.84 17.12
C THR A 120 -7.33 7.00 15.93
N LEU A 121 -7.69 5.71 15.89
CA LEU A 121 -7.40 4.87 14.72
C LEU A 121 -8.20 5.33 13.50
N ASP A 122 -9.48 5.67 13.65
CA ASP A 122 -10.31 6.17 12.56
C ASP A 122 -9.77 7.47 11.97
N GLN A 123 -9.27 8.39 12.81
CA GLN A 123 -8.59 9.61 12.36
C GLN A 123 -7.28 9.28 11.62
N ALA A 124 -6.42 8.43 12.18
CA ALA A 124 -5.12 8.09 11.56
C ALA A 124 -5.29 7.34 10.22
N ILE A 125 -6.25 6.42 10.13
CA ILE A 125 -6.63 5.76 8.87
C ILE A 125 -7.13 6.81 7.87
N ARG A 126 -8.06 7.68 8.31
CA ARG A 126 -8.63 8.73 7.46
C ARG A 126 -7.55 9.65 6.89
N GLU A 127 -6.64 10.16 7.72
CA GLU A 127 -5.59 11.10 7.29
C GLU A 127 -4.67 10.46 6.25
N ARG A 128 -4.29 9.18 6.41
CA ARG A 128 -3.42 8.49 5.44
C ARG A 128 -4.14 8.09 4.16
N VAL A 129 -5.42 7.72 4.23
CA VAL A 129 -6.26 7.51 3.06
C VAL A 129 -6.51 8.84 2.33
N GLU A 130 -6.80 9.93 3.02
CA GLU A 130 -6.96 11.26 2.42
C GLU A 130 -5.65 11.77 1.79
N GLU A 131 -4.48 11.50 2.38
CA GLU A 131 -3.18 11.80 1.78
C GLU A 131 -2.88 10.94 0.53
N ALA A 132 -3.22 9.65 0.56
CA ALA A 132 -3.07 8.74 -0.57
C ALA A 132 -4.00 9.10 -1.73
N GLU A 133 -5.29 9.32 -1.47
CA GLU A 133 -6.25 9.77 -2.49
C GLU A 133 -5.96 11.20 -2.96
N HIS A 134 -5.39 12.07 -2.11
CA HIS A 134 -4.94 13.37 -2.60
C HIS A 134 -3.81 13.23 -3.63
N ARG A 135 -2.86 12.30 -3.43
CA ARG A 135 -1.80 11.99 -4.40
C ARG A 135 -2.32 11.38 -5.71
N THR A 136 -3.55 10.86 -5.75
CA THR A 136 -4.24 10.39 -6.98
C THR A 136 -5.30 11.39 -7.50
N GLY A 137 -5.51 12.51 -6.80
CA GLY A 137 -6.44 13.58 -7.21
C GLY A 137 -7.92 13.27 -6.92
N ARG A 138 -8.16 12.31 -6.04
CA ARG A 138 -9.49 11.84 -5.62
C ARG A 138 -9.83 12.41 -4.25
N GLN A 139 -11.08 12.24 -3.83
CA GLN A 139 -11.58 12.66 -2.52
C GLN A 139 -12.17 11.43 -1.83
N VAL A 140 -12.15 11.39 -0.49
CA VAL A 140 -12.81 10.33 0.27
C VAL A 140 -14.00 10.89 1.06
N THR A 141 -15.09 10.13 1.08
CA THR A 141 -16.21 10.30 1.99
C THR A 141 -16.19 9.16 3.01
N VAL A 142 -16.49 9.44 4.27
CA VAL A 142 -16.30 8.47 5.37
C VAL A 142 -17.65 8.03 5.91
N ASP A 143 -17.92 6.72 5.87
CA ASP A 143 -19.08 6.06 6.49
C ASP A 143 -18.58 5.08 7.58
N VAL A 144 -19.28 4.96 8.71
CA VAL A 144 -18.99 3.93 9.72
C VAL A 144 -19.93 2.73 9.53
N VAL A 145 -19.38 1.52 9.57
CA VAL A 145 -20.08 0.25 9.34
C VAL A 145 -20.03 -0.62 10.60
N GLY A 146 -21.21 -0.88 11.18
CA GLY A 146 -21.39 -1.76 12.33
C GLY A 146 -22.41 -1.22 13.34
N PRO A 147 -22.58 -1.85 14.52
CA PRO A 147 -23.53 -1.42 15.54
C PRO A 147 -23.20 -0.04 16.13
N ALA A 148 -24.22 0.82 16.24
CA ALA A 148 -24.08 2.21 16.69
C ALA A 148 -23.69 2.37 18.17
N ASP A 149 -23.83 1.32 18.97
CA ASP A 149 -23.44 1.26 20.40
C ASP A 149 -22.06 0.61 20.61
N ALA A 150 -21.30 0.34 19.54
CA ALA A 150 -20.01 -0.35 19.63
C ALA A 150 -18.93 0.39 20.44
N ASP A 151 -18.93 1.72 20.47
CA ASP A 151 -18.00 2.50 21.31
C ASP A 151 -18.38 2.41 22.80
N GLU A 152 -19.67 2.56 23.13
CA GLU A 152 -20.18 2.41 24.51
C GLU A 152 -19.87 1.00 25.06
N ARG A 153 -20.02 -0.05 24.24
CA ARG A 153 -19.63 -1.42 24.60
C ARG A 153 -18.12 -1.59 24.80
N ARG A 154 -17.28 -0.87 24.04
CA ARG A 154 -15.82 -0.90 24.19
C ARG A 154 -15.34 -0.13 25.42
N GLU A 155 -15.93 1.02 25.73
CA GLU A 155 -15.70 1.72 27.01
C GLU A 155 -16.11 0.83 28.21
N ALA A 156 -17.27 0.17 28.12
CA ALA A 156 -17.73 -0.81 29.11
C ALA A 156 -16.76 -1.99 29.28
N ALA A 157 -16.23 -2.54 28.20
CA ALA A 157 -15.26 -3.65 28.23
C ALA A 157 -13.91 -3.23 28.84
N ARG A 158 -13.36 -2.08 28.44
CA ARG A 158 -12.14 -1.49 29.02
C ARG A 158 -12.32 -1.26 30.53
N LEU A 159 -13.47 -0.71 30.95
CA LEU A 159 -13.81 -0.50 32.36
C LEU A 159 -13.94 -1.82 33.14
N ALA A 160 -14.65 -2.81 32.59
CA ALA A 160 -14.82 -4.13 33.21
C ALA A 160 -13.47 -4.81 33.49
N VAL A 161 -12.54 -4.75 32.53
CA VAL A 161 -11.21 -5.35 32.63
C VAL A 161 -10.33 -4.57 33.61
N ALA A 162 -10.35 -3.23 33.59
CA ALA A 162 -9.64 -2.41 34.57
C ALA A 162 -10.10 -2.72 36.01
N LEU A 163 -11.42 -2.85 36.23
CA LEU A 163 -12.00 -3.24 37.52
C LEU A 163 -11.61 -4.67 37.91
N ALA A 164 -11.56 -5.62 36.96
CA ALA A 164 -11.18 -7.01 37.21
C ALA A 164 -9.68 -7.16 37.56
N LEU A 165 -8.79 -6.44 36.86
CA LEU A 165 -7.36 -6.37 37.17
C LEU A 165 -7.15 -5.79 38.59
N LEU A 166 -7.81 -4.67 38.89
CA LEU A 166 -7.76 -4.03 40.19
C LEU A 166 -8.27 -4.94 41.30
N LEU A 167 -9.41 -5.62 41.08
CA LEU A 167 -9.97 -6.61 42.00
C LEU A 167 -8.96 -7.76 42.26
N GLY A 168 -8.38 -8.35 41.21
CA GLY A 168 -7.41 -9.44 41.34
C GLY A 168 -6.17 -9.02 42.13
N PHE A 169 -5.63 -7.84 41.84
CA PHE A 169 -4.50 -7.26 42.57
C PHE A 169 -4.85 -6.97 44.05
N LEU A 170 -6.01 -6.35 44.33
CA LEU A 170 -6.45 -6.05 45.70
C LEU A 170 -6.75 -7.32 46.52
N LEU A 171 -7.33 -8.35 45.90
CA LEU A 171 -7.50 -9.66 46.52
C LEU A 171 -6.15 -10.29 46.89
N ALA A 172 -5.15 -10.16 46.02
CA ALA A 172 -3.81 -10.63 46.31
C ALA A 172 -3.18 -9.84 47.47
N VAL A 173 -3.11 -8.51 47.38
CA VAL A 173 -2.54 -7.63 48.41
C VAL A 173 -3.22 -7.82 49.78
N GLY A 174 -4.55 -7.86 49.83
CA GLY A 174 -5.30 -8.06 51.07
C GLY A 174 -5.02 -9.42 51.71
N THR A 175 -4.82 -10.46 50.89
CA THR A 175 -4.44 -11.80 51.35
C THR A 175 -3.01 -11.81 51.90
N SER A 176 -2.07 -11.15 51.23
CA SER A 176 -0.67 -11.03 51.66
C SER A 176 -0.52 -10.23 52.96
N LEU A 177 -1.28 -9.13 53.10
CA LEU A 177 -1.32 -8.34 54.33
C LEU A 177 -1.88 -9.11 55.54
N ARG A 178 -2.71 -10.14 55.31
CA ARG A 178 -3.31 -10.95 56.38
C ARG A 178 -2.55 -12.25 56.69
N PHE A 179 -1.92 -12.87 55.71
CA PHE A 179 -1.30 -14.20 55.84
C PHE A 179 0.18 -14.26 55.48
N GLY A 180 0.82 -13.11 55.21
CA GLY A 180 2.22 -13.01 54.79
C GLY A 180 2.44 -13.28 53.29
N PRO A 181 3.62 -12.96 52.77
CA PRO A 181 3.89 -13.01 51.32
C PRO A 181 4.12 -14.42 50.78
N VAL A 182 4.47 -15.40 51.63
CA VAL A 182 4.71 -16.79 51.21
C VAL A 182 3.94 -17.72 52.14
N ALA A 183 3.16 -18.64 51.58
CA ALA A 183 2.48 -19.65 52.38
C ALA A 183 3.50 -20.69 52.89
N GLY A 184 3.61 -20.89 54.20
CA GLY A 184 4.52 -21.89 54.78
C GLY A 184 4.18 -23.33 54.37
N ASP A 185 2.90 -23.64 54.13
CA ASP A 185 2.40 -25.02 53.96
C ASP A 185 1.62 -25.25 52.65
N LEU A 186 1.69 -26.47 52.08
CA LEU A 186 1.04 -26.78 50.79
C LEU A 186 -0.49 -26.68 50.88
N ARG A 187 -1.08 -27.20 51.97
CA ARG A 187 -2.51 -27.10 52.25
C ARG A 187 -2.96 -25.64 52.44
N HIS A 188 -2.11 -24.82 53.06
CA HIS A 188 -2.37 -23.39 53.23
C HIS A 188 -2.28 -22.62 51.91
N GLY A 189 -1.29 -22.92 51.06
CA GLY A 189 -1.17 -22.36 49.71
C GLY A 189 -2.34 -22.73 48.79
N LEU A 190 -2.75 -24.00 48.78
CA LEU A 190 -3.91 -24.47 48.00
C LEU A 190 -5.22 -23.83 48.50
N ARG A 191 -5.42 -23.73 49.82
CA ARG A 191 -6.60 -23.05 50.40
C ARG A 191 -6.61 -21.56 50.06
N ARG A 192 -5.46 -20.88 50.10
CA ARG A 192 -5.31 -19.47 49.70
C ARG A 192 -5.70 -19.27 48.23
N ALA A 193 -5.16 -20.09 47.33
CA ALA A 193 -5.50 -20.05 45.91
C ALA A 193 -6.98 -20.35 45.63
N ALA A 194 -7.57 -21.35 46.30
CA ALA A 194 -8.98 -21.70 46.14
C ALA A 194 -9.94 -20.60 46.63
N VAL A 195 -9.64 -19.97 47.77
CA VAL A 195 -10.46 -18.85 48.29
C VAL A 195 -10.38 -17.64 47.37
N VAL A 196 -9.18 -17.28 46.91
CA VAL A 196 -9.00 -16.14 46.00
C VAL A 196 -9.64 -16.44 44.63
N GLY A 197 -9.48 -17.65 44.10
CA GLY A 197 -10.17 -18.06 42.86
C GLY A 197 -11.69 -17.99 42.96
N ALA A 198 -12.29 -18.44 44.08
CA ALA A 198 -13.73 -18.33 44.30
C ALA A 198 -14.20 -16.86 44.40
N LEU A 199 -13.40 -15.98 45.02
CA LEU A 199 -13.70 -14.54 45.09
C LEU A 199 -13.53 -13.85 43.73
N SER A 200 -12.50 -14.18 42.96
CA SER A 200 -12.32 -13.68 41.59
C SER A 200 -13.45 -14.10 40.67
N VAL A 201 -13.94 -15.35 40.79
CA VAL A 201 -15.11 -15.82 40.03
C VAL A 201 -16.37 -15.05 40.43
N GLY A 202 -16.71 -14.99 41.72
CA GLY A 202 -17.95 -14.33 42.17
C GLY A 202 -17.98 -12.82 41.92
N SER A 203 -16.88 -12.12 42.23
CA SER A 203 -16.80 -10.66 42.06
C SER A 203 -16.49 -10.25 40.62
N GLY A 204 -15.75 -11.05 39.85
CA GLY A 204 -15.55 -10.82 38.41
C GLY A 204 -16.84 -11.04 37.63
N ALA A 205 -17.62 -12.07 37.97
CA ALA A 205 -18.96 -12.28 37.40
C ALA A 205 -19.89 -11.08 37.62
N LEU A 206 -19.84 -10.48 38.82
CA LEU A 206 -20.59 -9.25 39.12
C LEU A 206 -20.10 -8.04 38.30
N ILE A 207 -18.78 -7.90 38.11
CA ILE A 207 -18.22 -6.84 37.25
C ILE A 207 -18.72 -7.00 35.81
N GLY A 208 -18.70 -8.22 35.26
CA GLY A 208 -19.24 -8.49 33.92
C GLY A 208 -20.71 -8.08 33.78
N LEU A 209 -21.55 -8.56 34.70
CA LEU A 209 -22.99 -8.27 34.70
C LEU A 209 -23.33 -6.77 34.83
N VAL A 210 -22.53 -6.01 35.58
CA VAL A 210 -22.78 -4.59 35.87
C VAL A 210 -22.13 -3.65 34.84
N ALA A 211 -20.95 -4.00 34.32
CA ALA A 211 -20.23 -3.14 33.38
C ALA A 211 -20.65 -3.39 31.92
N LEU A 212 -20.70 -4.65 31.48
CA LEU A 212 -20.93 -4.99 30.06
C LEU A 212 -22.42 -4.94 29.64
N HIS A 213 -23.34 -4.83 30.61
CA HIS A 213 -24.80 -4.72 30.40
C HIS A 213 -25.47 -5.84 29.57
N ASP A 214 -24.72 -6.86 29.14
CA ASP A 214 -25.20 -8.03 28.40
C ASP A 214 -25.20 -9.31 29.26
N ALA A 215 -26.22 -10.14 29.04
CA ALA A 215 -26.51 -11.37 29.77
C ALA A 215 -25.80 -12.63 29.21
N GLY A 216 -24.90 -12.46 28.24
CA GLY A 216 -24.06 -13.53 27.71
C GLY A 216 -23.23 -14.25 28.79
N TRP A 217 -23.02 -15.55 28.63
CA TRP A 217 -22.16 -16.30 29.55
C TRP A 217 -20.67 -15.89 29.43
N ALA A 218 -20.27 -15.41 28.25
CA ALA A 218 -18.93 -14.89 27.96
C ALA A 218 -18.62 -13.60 28.75
N SER A 219 -19.56 -12.64 28.78
CA SER A 219 -19.40 -11.35 29.48
C SER A 219 -19.15 -11.52 30.99
N VAL A 220 -19.67 -12.60 31.57
CA VAL A 220 -19.49 -12.98 32.98
C VAL A 220 -18.16 -13.70 33.23
N LEU A 221 -17.73 -14.57 32.31
CA LEU A 221 -16.51 -15.38 32.48
C LEU A 221 -15.21 -14.60 32.24
N VAL A 222 -15.18 -13.66 31.29
CA VAL A 222 -13.93 -12.96 30.95
C VAL A 222 -13.40 -12.12 32.14
N PRO A 223 -14.19 -11.25 32.81
CA PRO A 223 -13.70 -10.49 33.96
C PRO A 223 -13.35 -11.38 35.16
N ALA A 224 -14.06 -12.51 35.34
CA ALA A 224 -13.71 -13.53 36.33
C ALA A 224 -12.34 -14.18 36.07
N LEU A 225 -12.04 -14.51 34.81
CA LEU A 225 -10.75 -15.06 34.40
C LEU A 225 -9.64 -14.02 34.57
N VAL A 226 -9.83 -12.78 34.11
CA VAL A 226 -8.87 -11.68 34.29
C VAL A 226 -8.55 -11.45 35.77
N ALA A 227 -9.56 -11.37 36.64
CA ALA A 227 -9.36 -11.20 38.08
C ALA A 227 -8.66 -12.39 38.74
N GLY A 228 -8.88 -13.62 38.24
CA GLY A 228 -8.18 -14.82 38.70
C GLY A 228 -6.71 -14.84 38.28
N THR A 229 -6.45 -14.57 37.00
CA THR A 229 -5.10 -14.49 36.42
C THR A 229 -4.28 -13.38 37.06
N ALA A 230 -4.85 -12.18 37.25
CA ALA A 230 -4.17 -11.07 37.90
C ALA A 230 -3.75 -11.39 39.35
N ALA A 231 -4.64 -12.01 40.13
CA ALA A 231 -4.33 -12.43 41.49
C ALA A 231 -3.24 -13.52 41.54
N ALA A 232 -3.33 -14.52 40.66
CA ALA A 232 -2.34 -15.59 40.58
C ALA A 232 -0.95 -15.06 40.15
N PHE A 233 -0.91 -14.16 39.16
CA PHE A 233 0.31 -13.51 38.69
C PHE A 233 0.98 -12.69 39.81
N THR A 234 0.19 -11.91 40.55
CA THR A 234 0.65 -11.16 41.74
C THR A 234 1.31 -12.10 42.76
N PHE A 235 0.67 -13.23 43.09
CA PHE A 235 1.24 -14.24 44.00
C PHE A 235 2.47 -14.96 43.42
N GLY A 236 2.58 -15.11 42.10
CA GLY A 236 3.76 -15.67 41.44
C GLY A 236 4.99 -14.79 41.63
N LEU A 237 4.86 -13.49 41.36
CA LEU A 237 5.94 -12.52 41.58
C LEU A 237 6.27 -12.36 43.06
N GLU A 238 5.26 -12.40 43.94
CA GLU A 238 5.46 -12.40 45.39
C GLU A 238 6.21 -13.66 45.89
N ALA A 239 5.91 -14.84 45.35
CA ALA A 239 6.61 -16.08 45.71
C ALA A 239 8.09 -16.08 45.28
N LEU A 240 8.43 -15.34 44.23
CA LEU A 240 9.81 -15.14 43.77
C LEU A 240 10.53 -14.04 44.56
N PHE A 241 9.96 -12.84 44.62
CA PHE A 241 10.63 -11.61 45.05
C PHE A 241 10.17 -11.07 46.42
N GLY A 242 9.23 -11.74 47.09
CA GLY A 242 8.60 -11.26 48.32
C GLY A 242 7.80 -9.97 48.07
N TRP A 243 7.79 -9.06 49.04
CA TRP A 243 7.06 -7.79 48.95
C TRP A 243 7.46 -6.91 47.74
N ALA A 244 8.67 -7.05 47.20
CA ALA A 244 9.07 -6.36 45.96
C ALA A 244 8.28 -6.85 44.72
N GLY A 245 7.75 -8.08 44.77
CA GLY A 245 6.89 -8.65 43.73
C GLY A 245 5.56 -7.90 43.55
N LEU A 246 5.02 -7.28 44.62
CA LEU A 246 3.82 -6.44 44.50
C LEU A 246 4.10 -5.17 43.68
N GLY A 247 5.24 -4.53 43.91
CA GLY A 247 5.68 -3.37 43.11
C GLY A 247 5.94 -3.73 41.65
N LEU A 248 6.61 -4.86 41.42
CA LEU A 248 6.86 -5.40 40.08
C LEU A 248 5.56 -5.78 39.36
N THR A 249 4.53 -6.22 40.09
CA THR A 249 3.19 -6.49 39.52
C THR A 249 2.55 -5.21 39.01
N VAL A 250 2.57 -4.13 39.81
CA VAL A 250 2.01 -2.83 39.40
C VAL A 250 2.76 -2.29 38.17
N ALA A 251 4.10 -2.39 38.16
CA ALA A 251 4.91 -2.00 37.01
C ALA A 251 4.52 -2.77 35.74
N LEU A 252 4.45 -4.10 35.81
CA LEU A 252 4.17 -4.93 34.65
C LEU A 252 2.72 -4.77 34.15
N PHE A 253 1.74 -4.58 35.04
CA PHE A 253 0.36 -4.28 34.63
C PHE A 253 0.20 -2.86 34.08
N PHE A 254 1.01 -1.89 34.53
CA PHE A 254 1.03 -0.55 33.94
C PHE A 254 1.70 -0.60 32.56
N ALA A 255 2.93 -1.11 32.44
CA ALA A 255 3.66 -1.18 31.18
C ALA A 255 2.96 -2.01 30.08
N THR A 256 2.18 -3.04 30.43
CA THR A 256 1.38 -3.84 29.45
C THR A 256 -0.06 -3.37 29.29
N GLY A 257 -0.61 -2.65 30.28
CA GLY A 257 -2.02 -2.24 30.28
C GLY A 257 -2.26 -0.80 29.89
N ALA A 258 -1.29 0.09 30.10
CA ALA A 258 -1.48 1.51 29.85
C ALA A 258 -1.70 1.88 28.36
N PRO A 259 -1.12 1.23 27.32
CA PRO A 259 -1.52 1.50 25.93
C PRO A 259 -3.02 1.21 25.71
N VAL A 260 -3.43 0.01 26.14
CA VAL A 260 -4.78 -0.54 25.94
C VAL A 260 -5.84 0.22 26.77
N LEU A 261 -5.46 0.71 27.95
CA LEU A 261 -6.31 1.51 28.83
C LEU A 261 -6.31 3.01 28.48
N ALA A 262 -5.27 3.52 27.80
CA ALA A 262 -5.19 4.91 27.35
C ALA A 262 -5.87 5.17 25.99
N ARG A 263 -6.64 4.20 25.47
CA ARG A 263 -7.40 4.31 24.20
C ARG A 263 -6.54 4.39 22.93
N VAL A 264 -5.36 3.77 22.93
CA VAL A 264 -4.53 3.65 21.73
C VAL A 264 -4.72 2.23 21.17
N ASP A 265 -5.31 2.10 19.97
CA ASP A 265 -5.43 0.81 19.29
C ASP A 265 -4.03 0.23 18.99
N PRO A 266 -3.81 -1.10 19.12
CA PRO A 266 -2.54 -1.75 18.81
C PRO A 266 -1.93 -1.40 17.43
N TYR A 267 -2.74 -1.07 16.43
CA TYR A 267 -2.26 -0.67 15.11
C TYR A 267 -1.59 0.72 15.05
N LEU A 268 -1.66 1.51 16.13
CA LEU A 268 -0.97 2.80 16.26
C LEU A 268 0.32 2.71 17.10
N VAL A 269 0.77 1.50 17.45
CA VAL A 269 1.92 1.28 18.34
C VAL A 269 2.90 0.28 17.71
N GLY A 270 4.08 0.76 17.32
CA GLY A 270 5.10 -0.09 16.71
C GLY A 270 5.61 -1.25 17.58
N GLU A 271 6.12 -2.30 16.92
CA GLU A 271 6.78 -3.44 17.55
C GLU A 271 7.99 -2.99 18.41
N PRO A 272 8.25 -3.63 19.58
CA PRO A 272 7.61 -4.85 20.09
C PRO A 272 6.34 -4.62 20.92
N TRP A 273 5.84 -3.37 21.00
CA TRP A 273 4.87 -2.99 22.02
C TRP A 273 3.44 -3.41 21.70
N SER A 274 3.03 -3.40 20.44
CA SER A 274 1.83 -4.08 19.90
C SER A 274 1.73 -5.52 20.41
N THR A 275 2.75 -6.34 20.12
CA THR A 275 2.83 -7.74 20.53
C THR A 275 2.84 -7.90 22.06
N LEU A 276 3.57 -7.05 22.79
CA LEU A 276 3.61 -7.10 24.27
C LEU A 276 2.29 -6.68 24.94
N ALA A 277 1.54 -5.75 24.33
CA ALA A 277 0.23 -5.34 24.81
C ALA A 277 -0.79 -6.47 24.62
N GLY A 278 -0.91 -7.03 23.40
CA GLY A 278 -1.82 -8.13 23.08
C GLY A 278 -1.57 -9.40 23.92
N LEU A 279 -0.30 -9.76 24.14
CA LEU A 279 0.10 -10.90 24.99
C LEU A 279 0.01 -10.62 26.51
N GLY A 280 -0.23 -9.36 26.91
CA GLY A 280 -0.38 -8.97 28.31
C GLY A 280 -1.75 -9.37 28.89
N VAL A 281 -1.79 -9.65 30.20
CA VAL A 281 -3.05 -9.91 30.92
C VAL A 281 -4.08 -8.77 30.74
N PRO A 282 -3.69 -7.48 30.68
CA PRO A 282 -4.64 -6.40 30.35
C PRO A 282 -5.16 -6.45 28.91
N GLY A 283 -4.28 -6.56 27.90
CA GLY A 283 -4.65 -6.53 26.48
C GLY A 283 -5.54 -7.71 26.08
N SER A 284 -5.08 -8.93 26.36
CA SER A 284 -5.89 -10.15 26.18
C SER A 284 -7.22 -10.09 26.95
N GLY A 285 -7.25 -9.39 28.08
CA GLY A 285 -8.48 -9.16 28.86
C GLY A 285 -9.47 -8.24 28.12
N VAL A 286 -9.00 -7.09 27.62
CA VAL A 286 -9.83 -6.11 26.89
C VAL A 286 -10.36 -6.71 25.60
N GLU A 287 -9.50 -7.31 24.76
CA GLU A 287 -9.93 -7.95 23.52
C GLU A 287 -11.00 -9.04 23.76
N ALA A 288 -10.80 -9.91 24.75
CA ALA A 288 -11.77 -10.94 25.09
C ALA A 288 -13.09 -10.35 25.64
N ALA A 289 -13.05 -9.20 26.32
CA ALA A 289 -14.24 -8.52 26.84
C ALA A 289 -14.99 -7.75 25.75
N ILE A 290 -14.29 -7.22 24.74
CA ILE A 290 -14.89 -6.61 23.56
C ILE A 290 -15.65 -7.67 22.77
N ALA A 291 -14.99 -8.76 22.34
CA ALA A 291 -15.64 -9.86 21.61
C ALA A 291 -16.85 -10.44 22.36
N ALA A 292 -16.74 -10.61 23.68
CA ALA A 292 -17.84 -11.08 24.52
C ALA A 292 -19.04 -10.11 24.60
N GLY A 293 -18.85 -8.82 24.30
CA GLY A 293 -19.90 -7.80 24.28
C GLY A 293 -20.38 -7.39 22.88
N THR A 294 -19.55 -7.54 21.84
CA THR A 294 -19.90 -7.23 20.44
C THR A 294 -20.52 -8.43 19.72
N GLU A 295 -19.85 -9.58 19.79
CA GLU A 295 -20.22 -10.81 19.07
C GLU A 295 -21.00 -11.80 19.95
N GLY A 296 -20.86 -11.70 21.28
CA GLY A 296 -21.41 -12.68 22.23
C GLY A 296 -20.64 -14.01 22.26
N GLU A 297 -19.52 -14.09 21.54
CA GLU A 297 -18.63 -15.25 21.48
C GLU A 297 -17.47 -15.15 22.49
N VAL A 298 -16.63 -16.18 22.55
CA VAL A 298 -15.42 -16.21 23.39
C VAL A 298 -14.20 -16.17 22.50
N ALA A 299 -13.42 -15.09 22.57
CA ALA A 299 -12.15 -14.92 21.87
C ALA A 299 -11.12 -15.99 22.32
N THR A 300 -11.10 -17.12 21.61
CA THR A 300 -10.42 -18.34 22.09
C THR A 300 -8.91 -18.18 22.23
N GLY A 301 -8.26 -17.38 21.39
CA GLY A 301 -6.82 -17.09 21.47
C GLY A 301 -6.46 -16.31 22.74
N GLN A 302 -7.17 -15.22 23.00
CA GLN A 302 -7.00 -14.33 24.14
C GLN A 302 -7.32 -15.05 25.46
N VAL A 303 -8.38 -15.85 25.49
CA VAL A 303 -8.68 -16.73 26.63
C VAL A 303 -7.58 -17.77 26.84
N ALA A 304 -6.99 -18.33 25.79
CA ALA A 304 -5.84 -19.23 25.92
C ALA A 304 -4.61 -18.51 26.50
N VAL A 305 -4.31 -17.26 26.10
CA VAL A 305 -3.23 -16.45 26.69
C VAL A 305 -3.48 -16.20 28.19
N LEU A 306 -4.70 -15.81 28.58
CA LEU A 306 -5.08 -15.63 29.98
C LEU A 306 -4.94 -16.92 30.80
N LEU A 307 -5.28 -18.07 30.22
CA LEU A 307 -5.11 -19.39 30.85
C LEU A 307 -3.63 -19.80 30.95
N VAL A 308 -2.80 -19.51 29.95
CA VAL A 308 -1.35 -19.74 29.98
C VAL A 308 -0.70 -18.91 31.09
N TRP A 309 -1.08 -17.63 31.25
CA TRP A 309 -0.62 -16.79 32.36
C TRP A 309 -1.06 -17.32 33.72
N LEU A 310 -2.32 -17.76 33.86
CA LEU A 310 -2.84 -18.36 35.09
C LEU A 310 -2.07 -19.63 35.49
N LEU A 311 -1.93 -20.59 34.55
CA LEU A 311 -1.25 -21.85 34.77
C LEU A 311 0.25 -21.66 35.04
N SER A 312 0.90 -20.75 34.31
CA SER A 312 2.32 -20.41 34.52
C SER A 312 2.53 -19.78 35.90
N SER A 313 1.63 -18.90 36.34
CA SER A 313 1.69 -18.29 37.67
C SER A 313 1.53 -19.33 38.78
N LEU A 314 0.58 -20.25 38.66
CA LEU A 314 0.40 -21.38 39.59
C LEU A 314 1.63 -22.30 39.61
N LEU A 315 2.24 -22.57 38.44
CA LEU A 315 3.48 -23.33 38.33
C LEU A 315 4.65 -22.61 39.04
N VAL A 316 4.82 -21.30 38.84
CA VAL A 316 5.83 -20.48 39.53
C VAL A 316 5.66 -20.54 41.05
N ILE A 317 4.42 -20.38 41.56
CA ILE A 317 4.12 -20.49 43.00
C ILE A 317 4.55 -21.85 43.55
N THR A 318 4.21 -22.95 42.86
CA THR A 318 4.57 -24.30 43.31
C THR A 318 6.07 -24.60 43.19
N LEU A 319 6.74 -24.12 42.14
CA LEU A 319 8.16 -24.37 41.90
C LEU A 319 9.04 -23.53 42.84
N ALA A 320 8.74 -22.24 43.02
CA ALA A 320 9.42 -21.37 43.98
C ALA A 320 9.35 -21.96 45.39
N ARG A 321 8.17 -22.47 45.79
CA ARG A 321 7.96 -23.22 47.03
C ARG A 321 8.83 -24.49 47.10
N ALA A 322 8.85 -25.31 46.05
CA ALA A 322 9.64 -26.55 46.01
C ALA A 322 11.15 -26.28 46.13
N VAL A 323 11.65 -25.23 45.48
CA VAL A 323 13.05 -24.80 45.54
C VAL A 323 13.40 -24.27 46.94
N ARG A 324 12.59 -23.38 47.53
CA ARG A 324 12.78 -22.87 48.91
C ARG A 324 12.88 -24.01 49.91
N ARG A 325 11.95 -24.98 49.86
CA ARG A 325 11.95 -26.18 50.72
C ARG A 325 13.19 -27.06 50.53
N ARG A 326 13.65 -27.29 49.29
CA ARG A 326 14.85 -28.11 49.02
C ARG A 326 16.14 -27.44 49.48
N ARG A 327 16.27 -26.12 49.29
CA ARG A 327 17.50 -25.36 49.57
C ARG A 327 17.61 -24.85 51.02
N HIS A 328 16.64 -25.14 51.88
CA HIS A 328 16.59 -24.61 53.26
C HIS A 328 16.79 -23.09 53.30
N VAL A 329 16.23 -22.38 52.32
CA VAL A 329 16.25 -20.91 52.31
C VAL A 329 15.35 -20.46 53.48
N PRO A 330 15.85 -19.65 54.43
CA PRO A 330 15.02 -19.10 55.48
C PRO A 330 13.78 -18.41 54.91
N GLU A 331 12.65 -18.43 55.63
CA GLU A 331 11.50 -17.65 55.21
C GLU A 331 11.90 -16.16 55.08
N PRO A 332 11.35 -15.44 54.08
CA PRO A 332 11.62 -14.02 53.97
C PRO A 332 11.15 -13.34 55.26
N VAL A 333 12.09 -12.63 55.92
CA VAL A 333 12.00 -12.08 57.29
C VAL A 333 10.56 -11.83 57.75
N GLY A 334 10.13 -12.61 58.75
CA GLY A 334 8.79 -12.53 59.33
C GLY A 334 8.53 -11.20 60.05
N ASP A 335 7.25 -10.94 60.33
CA ASP A 335 6.73 -9.69 60.92
C ASP A 335 7.39 -9.30 62.27
N GLU A 336 8.07 -10.23 62.97
CA GLU A 336 8.69 -10.02 64.29
C GLU A 336 10.01 -9.21 64.21
N ASP A 337 10.99 -9.62 63.40
CA ASP A 337 12.31 -8.93 63.31
C ASP A 337 12.25 -7.55 62.63
N LEU A 338 11.24 -7.32 61.78
CA LEU A 338 10.98 -6.01 61.17
C LEU A 338 10.22 -5.06 62.11
N GLY A 339 9.54 -5.60 63.13
CA GLY A 339 8.79 -4.83 64.13
C GLY A 339 9.68 -3.99 65.05
N GLU A 340 10.89 -4.46 65.35
CA GLU A 340 11.84 -3.75 66.23
C GLU A 340 12.48 -2.51 65.58
N LEU A 341 12.58 -2.45 64.25
CA LEU A 341 13.29 -1.37 63.54
C LEU A 341 12.38 -0.23 63.06
N ALA A 342 11.08 -0.47 62.86
CA ALA A 342 10.08 0.58 62.65
C ALA A 342 8.69 0.02 62.96
N GLY A 343 8.07 0.54 64.03
CA GLY A 343 6.80 0.00 64.56
C GLY A 343 5.76 -0.31 63.48
N THR A 344 5.16 -1.50 63.57
CA THR A 344 4.43 -2.25 62.52
C THR A 344 3.40 -1.48 61.68
N ARG A 345 2.88 -0.33 62.15
CA ARG A 345 2.01 0.57 61.36
C ARG A 345 2.79 1.40 60.32
N ALA A 346 4.01 1.85 60.63
CA ALA A 346 4.74 2.82 59.82
C ALA A 346 5.20 2.26 58.46
N TRP A 347 5.61 0.99 58.40
CA TRP A 347 6.06 0.36 57.15
C TRP A 347 4.88 0.02 56.22
N ARG A 348 3.77 -0.48 56.78
CA ARG A 348 2.53 -0.74 56.04
C ARG A 348 1.95 0.56 55.43
N VAL A 349 2.04 1.67 56.15
CA VAL A 349 1.68 3.02 55.65
C VAL A 349 2.61 3.48 54.53
N ARG A 350 3.89 3.10 54.51
CA ARG A 350 4.82 3.46 53.40
C ARG A 350 4.54 2.67 52.13
N VAL A 351 4.23 1.37 52.22
CA VAL A 351 3.85 0.55 51.05
C VAL A 351 2.50 1.01 50.51
N LEU A 352 1.50 1.22 51.38
CA LEU A 352 0.21 1.80 50.98
C LEU A 352 0.38 3.21 50.38
N GLY A 353 1.26 4.04 50.95
CA GLY A 353 1.57 5.38 50.45
C GLY A 353 2.30 5.43 49.10
N ALA A 354 2.90 4.32 48.65
CA ALA A 354 3.50 4.20 47.33
C ALA A 354 2.53 3.55 46.31
N VAL A 355 1.77 2.53 46.73
CA VAL A 355 0.82 1.82 45.86
C VAL A 355 -0.45 2.63 45.61
N ALA A 356 -0.99 3.33 46.62
CA ALA A 356 -2.21 4.13 46.47
C ALA A 356 -2.12 5.22 45.39
N PRO A 357 -1.08 6.09 45.32
CA PRO A 357 -1.00 7.09 44.25
C PRO A 357 -0.84 6.47 42.86
N LEU A 358 -0.16 5.32 42.71
CA LEU A 358 -0.11 4.56 41.46
C LEU A 358 -1.50 4.05 41.05
N THR A 359 -2.24 3.45 41.98
CA THR A 359 -3.61 2.97 41.73
C THR A 359 -4.56 4.11 41.38
N VAL A 360 -4.42 5.27 42.03
CA VAL A 360 -5.22 6.47 41.73
C VAL A 360 -4.83 7.10 40.39
N ALA A 361 -3.54 7.14 40.03
CA ALA A 361 -3.09 7.61 38.72
C ALA A 361 -3.62 6.71 37.58
N MET A 362 -3.61 5.38 37.77
CA MET A 362 -4.17 4.42 36.81
C MET A 362 -5.69 4.63 36.62
N LEU A 363 -6.43 4.91 37.70
CA LEU A 363 -7.86 5.24 37.62
C LEU A 363 -8.13 6.62 37.00
N ALA A 364 -7.25 7.60 37.20
CA ALA A 364 -7.38 8.93 36.61
C ALA A 364 -7.10 8.92 35.09
N LEU A 365 -6.09 8.18 34.64
CA LEU A 365 -5.74 8.08 33.21
C LEU A 365 -6.89 7.47 32.38
N ALA A 366 -7.59 6.48 32.94
CA ALA A 366 -8.74 5.84 32.29
C ALA A 366 -9.99 6.74 32.16
N VAL A 367 -10.04 7.89 32.85
CA VAL A 367 -11.25 8.74 32.98
C VAL A 367 -11.06 10.16 32.43
N VAL A 368 -9.82 10.64 32.23
CA VAL A 368 -9.54 12.08 32.05
C VAL A 368 -8.94 12.47 30.69
N VAL A 369 -8.61 11.52 29.80
CA VAL A 369 -8.11 11.86 28.44
C VAL A 369 -9.21 12.57 27.63
N PRO A 370 -9.02 13.84 27.17
CA PRO A 370 -10.09 14.61 26.53
C PRO A 370 -10.36 14.18 25.08
N ARG A 371 -11.62 14.31 24.64
CA ARG A 371 -11.99 14.27 23.22
C ARG A 371 -11.42 15.50 22.51
N ALA A 372 -10.62 15.29 21.48
CA ALA A 372 -10.14 16.34 20.59
C ALA A 372 -10.84 16.24 19.23
N GLU A 373 -11.97 16.92 19.07
CA GLU A 373 -12.58 17.12 17.76
C GLU A 373 -11.69 18.10 16.95
N VAL A 374 -11.15 17.65 15.81
CA VAL A 374 -10.47 18.54 14.84
C VAL A 374 -11.35 18.71 13.60
N ALA A 375 -11.53 19.97 13.20
CA ALA A 375 -12.45 20.36 12.14
C ALA A 375 -11.91 20.06 10.73
N ALA A 376 -12.82 19.75 9.81
CA ALA A 376 -12.51 19.41 8.42
C ALA A 376 -11.70 20.49 7.67
N ALA A 377 -10.65 20.05 6.98
CA ALA A 377 -9.91 20.83 5.99
C ALA A 377 -10.64 20.84 4.61
N PRO A 378 -10.38 21.84 3.74
CA PRO A 378 -11.23 22.09 2.57
C PRO A 378 -10.87 21.26 1.32
N ARG A 379 -11.87 21.16 0.43
CA ARG A 379 -11.86 20.40 -0.84
C ARG A 379 -10.66 20.71 -1.75
N LEU A 380 -10.14 19.65 -2.38
CA LEU A 380 -8.99 19.66 -3.28
C LEU A 380 -9.39 19.54 -4.77
N THR A 381 -8.40 19.81 -5.65
CA THR A 381 -8.57 20.02 -7.10
C THR A 381 -7.79 18.97 -7.92
N SER A 382 -8.24 18.72 -9.16
CA SER A 382 -7.75 17.69 -10.10
C SER A 382 -6.23 17.72 -10.41
N LEU A 383 -5.63 16.54 -10.63
CA LEU A 383 -4.20 16.35 -10.93
C LEU A 383 -3.80 16.51 -12.41
N ALA A 384 -4.65 16.18 -13.38
CA ALA A 384 -4.38 16.48 -14.78
C ALA A 384 -5.59 17.20 -15.40
N ALA A 385 -5.32 18.40 -15.92
CA ALA A 385 -6.33 19.25 -16.53
C ALA A 385 -6.24 19.17 -18.06
N SER A 386 -7.39 19.12 -18.73
CA SER A 386 -7.44 19.45 -20.15
C SER A 386 -7.25 20.94 -20.33
N SER A 387 -6.38 21.36 -21.25
CA SER A 387 -6.24 22.76 -21.66
C SER A 387 -7.57 23.33 -22.18
N GLU A 388 -7.66 24.65 -22.33
CA GLU A 388 -8.77 25.26 -23.05
C GLU A 388 -8.91 24.68 -24.47
N CYS A 389 -10.15 24.63 -24.97
CA CYS A 389 -10.43 24.13 -26.32
C CYS A 389 -9.85 25.07 -27.38
N VAL A 390 -8.88 24.58 -28.16
CA VAL A 390 -8.54 25.18 -29.44
C VAL A 390 -9.50 24.66 -30.50
N ARG A 391 -10.24 25.58 -31.14
CA ARG A 391 -11.11 25.23 -32.28
C ARG A 391 -10.27 24.87 -33.50
N ALA A 392 -10.17 23.57 -33.79
CA ALA A 392 -9.46 23.06 -34.97
C ALA A 392 -10.32 23.08 -36.25
N GLY A 393 -11.62 23.35 -36.12
CA GLY A 393 -12.61 23.16 -37.19
C GLY A 393 -13.08 21.71 -37.29
N SER A 394 -13.91 21.38 -38.28
CA SER A 394 -14.33 20.00 -38.50
C SER A 394 -13.23 19.19 -39.17
N VAL A 395 -12.88 18.04 -38.59
CA VAL A 395 -11.86 17.13 -39.11
C VAL A 395 -12.55 15.96 -39.81
N ARG A 396 -12.51 15.91 -41.15
CA ARG A 396 -13.25 14.92 -41.96
C ARG A 396 -12.39 14.20 -43.01
N SER A 397 -11.14 14.63 -43.18
CA SER A 397 -10.22 14.14 -44.21
C SER A 397 -8.76 14.22 -43.76
N VAL A 398 -7.88 13.53 -44.48
CA VAL A 398 -6.42 13.62 -44.30
C VAL A 398 -5.91 15.06 -44.54
N ASP A 399 -6.52 15.79 -45.47
CA ASP A 399 -6.18 17.20 -45.71
C ASP A 399 -6.58 18.11 -44.54
N ASP A 400 -7.67 17.80 -43.83
CA ASP A 400 -8.04 18.51 -42.60
C ASP A 400 -7.00 18.31 -41.49
N LEU A 401 -6.52 17.07 -41.30
CA LEU A 401 -5.47 16.76 -40.33
C LEU A 401 -4.16 17.47 -40.68
N ASN A 402 -3.74 17.40 -41.95
CA ASN A 402 -2.53 18.08 -42.42
C ASN A 402 -2.64 19.61 -42.34
N ARG A 403 -3.83 20.19 -42.50
CA ARG A 403 -4.07 21.61 -42.22
C ARG A 403 -3.93 21.93 -40.73
N ILE A 404 -4.49 21.09 -39.85
CA ILE A 404 -4.43 21.29 -38.39
C ILE A 404 -3.02 21.13 -37.85
N ALA A 405 -2.25 20.14 -38.32
CA ALA A 405 -0.85 19.95 -37.96
C ALA A 405 0.05 21.16 -38.35
N ARG A 406 -0.37 21.95 -39.35
CA ARG A 406 0.29 23.19 -39.79
C ARG A 406 -0.20 24.45 -39.06
N LEU A 407 -1.17 24.35 -38.16
CA LEU A 407 -1.56 25.49 -37.32
C LEU A 407 -0.46 25.75 -36.26
N ARG A 408 -0.32 27.02 -35.89
CA ARG A 408 0.51 27.37 -34.73
C ARG A 408 -0.03 26.67 -33.48
N GLY A 409 0.87 26.05 -32.73
CA GLY A 409 0.55 25.34 -31.51
C GLY A 409 0.09 26.24 -30.37
N THR A 410 -0.43 25.62 -29.31
CA THR A 410 -0.65 26.29 -28.01
C THR A 410 0.67 26.41 -27.25
N ASP A 411 0.65 27.07 -26.10
CA ASP A 411 1.78 26.98 -25.17
C ASP A 411 1.96 25.58 -24.59
N ASP A 412 0.91 24.76 -24.50
CA ASP A 412 1.01 23.37 -24.05
C ASP A 412 1.53 22.40 -25.14
N PHE A 413 1.44 22.76 -26.43
CA PHE A 413 1.86 21.88 -27.55
C PHE A 413 2.26 22.66 -28.83
N ARG A 414 3.56 22.80 -29.08
CA ARG A 414 4.15 23.52 -30.23
C ARG A 414 4.86 22.64 -31.26
N GLY A 415 5.37 21.47 -30.88
CA GLY A 415 6.00 20.47 -31.76
C GLY A 415 5.94 19.09 -31.12
N GLY A 416 6.02 18.01 -31.90
CA GLY A 416 6.06 16.66 -31.33
C GLY A 416 6.09 15.55 -32.39
N ASP A 417 6.69 14.42 -32.03
CA ASP A 417 6.80 13.21 -32.86
C ASP A 417 6.00 12.01 -32.31
N VAL A 418 6.20 10.83 -32.91
CA VAL A 418 5.36 9.64 -32.78
C VAL A 418 3.97 9.84 -33.38
N GLY A 419 3.04 10.43 -32.62
CA GLY A 419 1.63 10.56 -33.03
C GLY A 419 0.82 9.26 -32.94
N ALA A 420 1.14 8.36 -32.01
CA ALA A 420 0.34 7.16 -31.74
C ALA A 420 -1.05 7.57 -31.23
N ASP A 421 -2.11 6.86 -31.62
CA ASP A 421 -3.48 7.31 -31.36
C ASP A 421 -4.41 6.21 -30.86
N ALA A 422 -5.51 6.60 -30.20
CA ALA A 422 -6.54 5.67 -29.78
C ALA A 422 -7.92 6.32 -29.88
N LEU A 423 -8.90 5.59 -30.42
CA LEU A 423 -10.31 5.98 -30.45
C LEU A 423 -10.98 5.50 -29.16
N LEU A 424 -11.61 6.43 -28.44
CA LEU A 424 -12.34 6.18 -27.21
C LEU A 424 -13.79 5.79 -27.50
N GLN A 425 -14.49 5.21 -26.52
CA GLN A 425 -15.90 4.80 -26.63
C GLN A 425 -16.87 5.97 -26.85
N ASP A 426 -16.42 7.21 -26.63
CA ASP A 426 -17.21 8.44 -26.74
C ASP A 426 -16.89 9.28 -27.99
N ASP A 427 -16.37 8.63 -29.04
CA ASP A 427 -15.92 9.19 -30.32
C ASP A 427 -14.77 10.23 -30.23
N ARG A 428 -14.24 10.50 -29.03
CA ARG A 428 -13.00 11.28 -28.89
C ARG A 428 -11.79 10.44 -29.24
N ARG A 429 -10.72 11.10 -29.68
CA ARG A 429 -9.43 10.46 -29.99
C ARG A 429 -8.33 11.06 -29.15
N VAL A 430 -7.59 10.19 -28.45
CA VAL A 430 -6.32 10.54 -27.82
C VAL A 430 -5.20 10.43 -28.85
N TRP A 431 -4.25 11.33 -28.76
CA TRP A 431 -3.00 11.33 -29.52
C TRP A 431 -1.86 11.44 -28.54
N LEU A 432 -0.89 10.52 -28.60
CA LEU A 432 0.29 10.50 -27.76
C LEU A 432 1.53 10.79 -28.59
N PHE A 433 2.36 11.69 -28.06
CA PHE A 433 3.57 12.16 -28.70
C PHE A 433 4.79 11.81 -27.85
N GLY A 434 5.93 11.62 -28.49
CA GLY A 434 7.23 11.50 -27.84
C GLY A 434 7.75 12.86 -27.39
N ASP A 435 9.00 13.14 -27.70
CA ASP A 435 9.62 14.43 -27.37
C ASP A 435 8.72 15.56 -27.90
N THR A 436 8.25 16.42 -27.00
CA THR A 436 7.22 17.43 -27.27
C THR A 436 7.76 18.81 -26.94
N LEU A 437 7.81 19.69 -27.94
CA LEU A 437 8.13 21.11 -27.79
C LEU A 437 6.90 21.88 -27.29
N ARG A 438 7.08 22.72 -26.26
CA ARG A 438 6.08 23.56 -25.62
C ARG A 438 6.50 25.03 -25.57
N GLY A 439 5.61 25.90 -25.15
CA GLY A 439 5.82 27.35 -25.08
C GLY A 439 6.60 27.86 -23.86
N GLY A 440 6.83 27.01 -22.86
CA GLY A 440 7.67 27.31 -21.70
C GLY A 440 7.03 28.19 -20.61
N THR A 441 5.72 28.45 -20.68
CA THR A 441 4.99 29.27 -19.70
C THR A 441 4.60 28.52 -18.41
N THR A 442 4.46 27.20 -18.47
CA THR A 442 3.92 26.33 -17.40
C THR A 442 4.78 25.09 -17.11
N GLY A 443 6.04 25.07 -17.57
CA GLY A 443 6.94 23.93 -17.36
C GLY A 443 8.13 23.94 -18.33
N PRO A 444 8.94 22.87 -18.36
CA PRO A 444 10.08 22.76 -19.28
C PRO A 444 9.66 22.83 -20.76
N THR A 445 10.50 23.48 -21.57
CA THR A 445 10.29 23.70 -23.01
C THR A 445 10.17 22.40 -23.80
N TYR A 446 10.87 21.34 -23.39
CA TYR A 446 10.71 19.99 -23.90
C TYR A 446 10.25 19.04 -22.79
N VAL A 447 9.35 18.12 -23.13
CA VAL A 447 8.98 16.96 -22.29
C VAL A 447 9.06 15.69 -23.12
N ARG A 448 9.34 14.55 -22.46
CA ARG A 448 9.56 13.26 -23.13
C ARG A 448 8.30 12.63 -23.71
N ASN A 449 7.13 13.07 -23.27
CA ASN A 449 5.85 12.67 -23.84
C ASN A 449 4.77 13.69 -23.53
N SER A 450 3.72 13.69 -24.34
CA SER A 450 2.48 14.45 -24.11
C SER A 450 1.27 13.74 -24.69
N MET A 451 0.07 14.18 -24.31
CA MET A 451 -1.18 13.73 -24.91
C MET A 451 -2.07 14.89 -25.32
N LEU A 452 -2.74 14.76 -26.46
CA LEU A 452 -3.83 15.61 -26.89
C LEU A 452 -5.14 14.80 -26.92
N VAL A 453 -6.22 15.35 -26.36
CA VAL A 453 -7.58 14.85 -26.53
C VAL A 453 -8.26 15.68 -27.61
N THR A 454 -8.77 15.00 -28.64
CA THR A 454 -9.53 15.62 -29.71
C THR A 454 -10.98 15.13 -29.71
N ASP A 455 -11.91 16.07 -29.67
CA ASP A 455 -13.26 15.85 -30.20
C ASP A 455 -13.32 16.47 -31.61
N GLY A 456 -14.35 16.17 -32.40
CA GLY A 456 -14.44 16.60 -33.81
C GLY A 456 -14.50 18.11 -34.08
N ARG A 457 -14.25 18.96 -33.07
CA ARG A 457 -14.20 20.44 -33.14
C ARG A 457 -13.08 21.05 -32.29
N CYS A 458 -12.75 20.45 -31.15
CA CYS A 458 -11.79 20.93 -30.17
C CYS A 458 -10.58 20.00 -30.05
N LEU A 459 -9.40 20.62 -30.00
CA LEU A 459 -8.14 19.99 -29.56
C LEU A 459 -7.76 20.57 -28.19
N ARG A 460 -7.41 19.70 -27.24
CA ARG A 460 -6.98 20.05 -25.88
C ARG A 460 -5.73 19.25 -25.52
N ALA A 461 -4.75 19.86 -24.87
CA ALA A 461 -3.63 19.12 -24.27
C ALA A 461 -4.03 18.58 -22.90
N VAL A 462 -3.52 17.40 -22.52
CA VAL A 462 -3.61 16.89 -21.15
C VAL A 462 -2.36 17.36 -20.40
N VAL A 463 -2.55 18.25 -19.44
CA VAL A 463 -1.47 18.91 -18.69
C VAL A 463 -1.48 18.38 -17.25
N PRO A 464 -0.44 17.65 -16.79
CA PRO A 464 -0.32 17.24 -15.40
C PRO A 464 -0.01 18.45 -14.51
N ALA A 465 -0.44 18.42 -13.25
CA ALA A 465 -0.26 19.49 -12.26
C ALA A 465 1.22 19.80 -11.97
N THR A 466 2.12 18.84 -12.21
CA THR A 466 3.58 19.03 -12.14
C THR A 466 4.13 19.91 -13.26
N GLY A 467 3.36 20.17 -14.32
CA GLY A 467 3.84 20.79 -15.55
C GLY A 467 4.83 19.94 -16.35
N GLY A 468 5.12 18.71 -15.92
CA GLY A 468 6.12 17.81 -16.52
C GLY A 468 5.64 17.05 -17.75
N ALA A 469 6.31 15.93 -18.04
CA ALA A 469 5.83 14.91 -18.97
C ALA A 469 4.58 14.23 -18.40
N LEU A 470 3.70 13.71 -19.26
CA LEU A 470 2.45 13.09 -18.83
C LEU A 470 2.65 11.72 -18.18
N ILE A 471 3.56 10.92 -18.74
CA ILE A 471 4.12 9.70 -18.19
C ILE A 471 5.48 10.13 -17.59
N PRO A 472 5.62 10.19 -16.25
CA PRO A 472 6.82 10.72 -15.60
C PRO A 472 8.14 10.10 -16.05
N ASP A 473 9.19 10.93 -16.05
CA ASP A 473 10.57 10.49 -16.29
C ASP A 473 11.13 9.85 -15.01
N ARG A 474 11.87 8.74 -15.16
CA ARG A 474 12.52 8.04 -14.05
C ARG A 474 13.92 8.64 -13.82
N PRO A 475 14.36 8.84 -12.57
CA PRO A 475 15.77 9.13 -12.28
C PRO A 475 16.67 8.04 -12.87
N GLY A 476 17.72 8.45 -13.59
CA GLY A 476 18.71 7.52 -14.14
C GLY A 476 19.94 7.38 -13.24
N GLY A 477 20.88 6.54 -13.67
CA GLY A 477 22.19 6.48 -13.04
C GLY A 477 23.03 7.70 -13.42
N GLY A 478 23.23 8.63 -12.48
CA GLY A 478 23.90 9.92 -12.73
C GLY A 478 22.95 10.99 -13.28
N ASP A 479 23.49 11.95 -14.03
CA ASP A 479 22.75 13.13 -14.52
C ASP A 479 21.85 12.87 -15.76
N HIS A 480 21.60 11.60 -16.12
CA HIS A 480 20.90 11.20 -17.34
C HIS A 480 19.54 10.56 -17.04
N PRO A 481 18.43 11.33 -17.03
CA PRO A 481 17.09 10.78 -16.77
C PRO A 481 16.66 9.80 -17.87
N VAL A 482 15.75 8.89 -17.50
CA VAL A 482 15.13 7.92 -18.41
C VAL A 482 13.71 8.36 -18.70
N GLY A 483 13.48 8.79 -19.95
CA GLY A 483 12.17 9.20 -20.44
C GLY A 483 11.36 8.04 -21.00
N HIS A 484 10.08 8.29 -21.24
CA HIS A 484 9.14 7.31 -21.78
C HIS A 484 8.53 7.80 -23.09
N TRP A 485 8.95 7.21 -24.21
CA TRP A 485 8.40 7.53 -25.54
C TRP A 485 7.25 6.57 -25.88
N PRO A 486 6.02 7.04 -26.14
CA PRO A 486 4.89 6.19 -26.52
C PRO A 486 5.11 5.54 -27.89
N MET A 487 4.68 4.29 -28.04
CA MET A 487 4.90 3.47 -29.24
C MET A 487 3.60 2.91 -29.80
N SER A 488 2.77 2.35 -28.93
CA SER A 488 1.51 1.72 -29.31
C SER A 488 0.47 1.87 -28.21
N THR A 489 -0.79 1.77 -28.61
CA THR A 489 -1.98 2.08 -27.81
C THR A 489 -2.94 0.91 -27.88
N LEU A 490 -3.56 0.58 -26.75
CA LEU A 490 -4.68 -0.35 -26.66
C LEU A 490 -5.78 0.30 -25.84
N VAL A 491 -7.02 0.22 -26.32
CA VAL A 491 -8.18 0.63 -25.55
C VAL A 491 -8.95 -0.62 -25.16
N ASP A 492 -9.14 -0.82 -23.85
CA ASP A 492 -10.09 -1.77 -23.31
C ASP A 492 -11.31 -0.99 -22.80
N HIS A 493 -12.41 -1.04 -23.56
CA HIS A 493 -13.64 -0.35 -23.25
C HIS A 493 -14.33 -0.97 -22.03
N ARG A 494 -14.46 -0.20 -20.94
CA ARG A 494 -15.22 -0.57 -19.74
C ARG A 494 -16.49 0.28 -19.67
N THR A 495 -17.39 -0.01 -18.72
CA THR A 495 -18.67 0.72 -18.63
C THR A 495 -18.43 2.09 -18.00
N GLY A 496 -18.60 3.17 -18.77
CA GLY A 496 -18.46 4.57 -18.31
C GLY A 496 -17.06 5.17 -18.40
N TYR A 497 -16.04 4.34 -18.68
CA TYR A 497 -14.65 4.77 -18.88
C TYR A 497 -13.90 3.79 -19.78
N ASP A 498 -12.84 4.28 -20.42
CA ASP A 498 -11.87 3.44 -21.13
C ASP A 498 -10.62 3.22 -20.28
N LEU A 499 -10.06 2.01 -20.34
CA LEU A 499 -8.66 1.77 -19.95
C LEU A 499 -7.78 1.89 -21.20
N LEU A 500 -6.94 2.92 -21.22
CA LEU A 500 -5.98 3.16 -22.28
C LEU A 500 -4.60 2.68 -21.82
N TYR A 501 -4.14 1.57 -22.37
CA TYR A 501 -2.77 1.10 -22.20
C TYR A 501 -1.88 1.71 -23.28
N VAL A 502 -0.71 2.21 -22.86
CA VAL A 502 0.30 2.82 -23.73
C VAL A 502 1.59 2.06 -23.53
N THR A 503 2.04 1.32 -24.55
CA THR A 503 3.42 0.82 -24.55
C THR A 503 4.37 1.97 -24.82
N THR A 504 5.42 2.06 -24.03
CA THR A 504 6.48 3.06 -24.16
C THR A 504 7.84 2.39 -24.25
N GLN A 505 8.77 3.00 -24.97
CA GLN A 505 10.18 2.68 -24.84
C GLN A 505 10.79 3.57 -23.76
N ARG A 506 11.55 2.95 -22.86
CA ARG A 506 12.38 3.64 -21.87
C ARG A 506 13.63 4.14 -22.56
N VAL A 507 13.85 5.44 -22.55
CA VAL A 507 14.90 6.09 -23.34
C VAL A 507 15.83 6.88 -22.46
N ARG A 508 17.09 6.45 -22.40
CA ARG A 508 18.17 7.15 -21.69
C ARG A 508 18.89 8.06 -22.66
N THR A 509 19.08 9.31 -22.27
CA THR A 509 19.95 10.25 -23.00
C THR A 509 21.42 9.88 -22.78
N THR A 510 22.22 9.84 -23.85
CA THR A 510 23.66 9.52 -23.78
C THR A 510 24.56 10.66 -24.28
N GLY A 511 23.99 11.74 -24.81
CA GLY A 511 24.71 12.91 -25.31
C GLY A 511 23.79 14.12 -25.51
N SER A 512 24.15 15.01 -26.43
CA SER A 512 23.42 16.28 -26.67
C SER A 512 22.86 16.41 -28.10
N GLY A 513 23.21 15.49 -29.00
CA GLY A 513 22.62 15.38 -30.32
C GLY A 513 21.21 14.76 -30.28
N ALA A 514 20.39 15.06 -31.31
CA ALA A 514 19.02 14.57 -31.42
C ALA A 514 18.88 13.03 -31.52
N PHE A 515 19.99 12.31 -31.74
CA PHE A 515 20.05 10.85 -31.82
C PHE A 515 20.94 10.22 -30.73
N ASP A 516 21.40 11.01 -29.76
CA ASP A 516 22.27 10.53 -28.67
C ASP A 516 21.42 9.93 -27.54
N PHE A 517 20.84 8.76 -27.81
CA PHE A 517 20.00 8.03 -26.87
C PHE A 517 20.16 6.51 -26.96
N GLU A 518 19.77 5.83 -25.89
CA GLU A 518 19.65 4.38 -25.80
C GLU A 518 18.23 3.99 -25.40
N ASN A 519 17.64 3.06 -26.15
CA ASN A 519 16.40 2.39 -25.77
C ASN A 519 16.74 1.23 -24.82
N LEU A 520 16.19 1.27 -23.61
CA LEU A 520 16.44 0.31 -22.53
C LEU A 520 15.39 -0.82 -22.46
N GLY A 521 14.32 -0.76 -23.27
CA GLY A 521 13.22 -1.74 -23.27
C GLY A 521 11.84 -1.13 -22.97
N LEU A 522 10.89 -2.01 -22.68
CA LEU A 522 9.47 -1.68 -22.55
C LEU A 522 9.09 -1.14 -21.16
N SER A 523 8.24 -0.12 -21.12
CA SER A 523 7.39 0.22 -19.98
C SER A 523 5.94 0.38 -20.44
N VAL A 524 4.95 0.10 -19.60
CA VAL A 524 3.53 0.21 -19.93
C VAL A 524 2.88 1.21 -18.99
N ALA A 525 2.34 2.30 -19.54
CA ALA A 525 1.51 3.24 -18.80
C ALA A 525 0.03 2.89 -18.99
N VAL A 526 -0.76 2.99 -17.93
CA VAL A 526 -2.21 2.72 -17.91
C VAL A 526 -2.92 4.01 -17.54
N PHE A 527 -3.83 4.45 -18.39
CA PHE A 527 -4.66 5.62 -18.16
C PHE A 527 -6.13 5.20 -17.99
N VAL A 528 -6.82 5.81 -17.02
CA VAL A 528 -8.29 5.83 -17.01
C VAL A 528 -8.74 7.04 -17.82
N VAL A 529 -9.70 6.83 -18.71
CA VAL A 529 -10.34 7.91 -19.47
C VAL A 529 -11.85 7.83 -19.28
N PRO A 530 -12.41 8.59 -18.31
CA PRO A 530 -13.85 8.68 -18.13
C PRO A 530 -14.52 9.26 -19.39
N VAL A 531 -15.73 8.80 -19.69
CA VAL A 531 -16.54 9.36 -20.80
C VAL A 531 -16.74 10.86 -20.60
N GLY A 532 -16.34 11.65 -21.60
CA GLY A 532 -16.27 13.13 -21.53
C GLY A 532 -15.17 13.72 -20.63
N GLY A 533 -14.51 12.93 -19.78
CA GLY A 533 -13.51 13.38 -18.80
C GLY A 533 -12.08 13.49 -19.33
N THR A 534 -11.18 14.07 -18.54
CA THR A 534 -9.74 14.17 -18.86
C THR A 534 -9.03 12.85 -18.52
N PRO A 535 -8.20 12.27 -19.41
CA PRO A 535 -7.33 11.13 -19.10
C PRO A 535 -6.50 11.34 -17.84
N GLN A 536 -6.50 10.38 -16.92
CA GLN A 536 -5.63 10.36 -15.73
C GLN A 536 -4.72 9.14 -15.79
N LEU A 537 -3.44 9.31 -15.45
CA LEU A 537 -2.48 8.20 -15.32
C LEU A 537 -2.83 7.41 -14.04
N LEU A 538 -3.00 6.09 -14.16
CA LEU A 538 -3.24 5.18 -13.04
C LEU A 538 -1.97 4.45 -12.60
N ASP A 539 -1.24 3.87 -13.57
CA ASP A 539 -0.07 3.03 -13.32
C ASP A 539 0.97 3.23 -14.44
N GLN A 540 2.24 2.98 -14.14
CA GLN A 540 3.35 2.98 -15.09
C GLN A 540 4.37 1.93 -14.65
N ARG A 541 4.57 0.91 -15.49
CA ARG A 541 5.35 -0.27 -15.10
C ARG A 541 6.36 -0.75 -16.14
N ASP A 542 7.60 -0.79 -15.71
CA ASP A 542 8.76 -1.31 -16.44
C ASP A 542 8.68 -2.83 -16.66
N ILE A 543 8.64 -3.26 -17.92
CA ILE A 543 8.45 -4.67 -18.32
C ILE A 543 9.81 -5.31 -18.64
N GLY A 544 10.54 -5.63 -17.58
CA GLY A 544 11.84 -6.30 -17.64
C GLY A 544 13.03 -5.39 -17.36
N PRO A 545 14.25 -5.96 -17.29
CA PRO A 545 15.45 -5.20 -16.95
C PRO A 545 15.79 -4.20 -18.05
N ASP A 546 16.51 -3.14 -17.69
CA ASP A 546 17.14 -2.26 -18.67
C ASP A 546 18.19 -3.06 -19.46
N ARG A 547 18.14 -2.99 -20.79
CA ARG A 547 19.11 -3.61 -21.69
C ARG A 547 19.58 -2.60 -22.72
N THR A 548 20.88 -2.35 -22.77
CA THR A 548 21.54 -1.58 -23.83
C THR A 548 21.82 -2.45 -25.04
N GLY A 549 21.87 -1.87 -26.24
CA GLY A 549 22.14 -2.61 -27.48
C GLY A 549 20.88 -2.87 -28.30
N ARG A 550 21.02 -2.95 -29.63
CA ARG A 550 19.91 -3.11 -30.58
C ARG A 550 19.62 -4.58 -30.91
N GLU A 551 20.54 -5.47 -30.55
CA GLU A 551 20.46 -6.92 -30.74
C GLU A 551 19.45 -7.60 -29.83
N HIS A 552 19.07 -6.93 -28.73
CA HIS A 552 18.02 -7.38 -27.84
C HIS A 552 16.64 -7.02 -28.41
N THR A 553 15.64 -7.87 -28.17
CA THR A 553 14.26 -7.59 -28.60
C THR A 553 13.61 -6.55 -27.69
N THR A 554 13.40 -5.35 -28.23
CA THR A 554 12.55 -4.34 -27.61
C THR A 554 11.08 -4.71 -27.84
N TRP A 555 10.40 -5.21 -26.81
CA TRP A 555 8.97 -5.52 -26.86
C TRP A 555 8.10 -4.25 -26.81
N GLY A 556 6.85 -4.35 -27.29
CA GLY A 556 5.88 -3.25 -27.27
C GLY A 556 6.09 -2.20 -28.36
N ALA A 557 6.89 -2.51 -29.39
CA ALA A 557 7.04 -1.70 -30.59
C ALA A 557 5.71 -1.55 -31.37
N ALA A 558 4.84 -2.56 -31.29
CA ALA A 558 3.43 -2.50 -31.65
C ALA A 558 2.62 -3.44 -30.76
N THR A 559 1.32 -3.17 -30.60
CA THR A 559 0.39 -4.04 -29.88
C THR A 559 -0.94 -4.15 -30.61
N THR A 560 -1.61 -5.30 -30.48
CA THR A 560 -2.92 -5.53 -31.10
C THR A 560 -3.79 -6.37 -30.16
N LEU A 561 -4.94 -5.84 -29.74
CA LEU A 561 -5.98 -6.58 -29.00
C LEU A 561 -6.94 -7.23 -30.01
N VAL A 562 -7.15 -8.55 -29.88
CA VAL A 562 -8.11 -9.30 -30.70
C VAL A 562 -8.91 -10.30 -29.86
N GLY A 563 -10.03 -10.77 -30.41
CA GLY A 563 -10.96 -11.69 -29.75
C GLY A 563 -12.00 -10.98 -28.88
N THR A 564 -12.91 -11.75 -28.28
CA THR A 564 -13.99 -11.23 -27.43
C THR A 564 -14.14 -12.06 -26.15
N GLY A 565 -14.75 -11.48 -25.11
CA GLY A 565 -15.00 -12.16 -23.83
C GLY A 565 -13.74 -12.78 -23.21
N ARG A 566 -13.77 -14.10 -22.98
CA ARG A 566 -12.64 -14.85 -22.38
C ARG A 566 -11.56 -15.26 -23.38
N ASP A 567 -11.76 -15.01 -24.68
CA ASP A 567 -10.79 -15.36 -25.73
C ASP A 567 -9.98 -14.15 -26.22
N ARG A 568 -10.05 -13.02 -25.51
CA ARG A 568 -9.23 -11.83 -25.77
C ARG A 568 -7.74 -12.09 -25.56
N TRP A 569 -6.93 -11.71 -26.54
CA TRP A 569 -5.47 -11.74 -26.48
C TRP A 569 -4.90 -10.40 -26.90
N VAL A 570 -3.95 -9.89 -26.12
CA VAL A 570 -3.04 -8.83 -26.57
C VAL A 570 -1.85 -9.51 -27.20
N TYR A 571 -1.63 -9.26 -28.49
CA TYR A 571 -0.38 -9.57 -29.18
C TYR A 571 0.57 -8.39 -29.01
N VAL A 572 1.78 -8.67 -28.51
CA VAL A 572 2.82 -7.68 -28.27
C VAL A 572 3.98 -7.99 -29.21
N TYR A 573 4.23 -7.08 -30.13
CA TYR A 573 5.29 -7.22 -31.11
C TYR A 573 6.58 -6.60 -30.59
N GLY A 574 7.69 -7.25 -30.90
CA GLY A 574 9.03 -6.80 -30.51
C GLY A 574 10.00 -6.80 -31.66
N THR A 575 10.94 -5.86 -31.62
CA THR A 575 11.90 -5.59 -32.70
C THR A 575 13.34 -5.72 -32.23
N ALA A 576 14.23 -6.27 -33.06
CA ALA A 576 15.67 -6.32 -32.80
C ALA A 576 16.48 -6.12 -34.09
N ASN A 577 17.64 -5.47 -34.03
CA ASN A 577 18.61 -5.40 -35.11
C ASN A 577 19.93 -6.04 -34.63
N PRO A 578 20.41 -7.13 -35.25
CA PRO A 578 21.59 -7.87 -34.78
C PRO A 578 22.94 -7.15 -34.97
N GLY A 579 22.96 -5.90 -35.40
CA GLY A 579 24.16 -5.06 -35.53
C GLY A 579 25.11 -5.46 -36.67
N THR A 580 24.64 -6.29 -37.62
CA THR A 580 25.46 -6.77 -38.75
C THR A 580 25.30 -5.87 -39.98
N ASP A 581 26.34 -5.79 -40.82
CA ASP A 581 26.34 -5.01 -42.08
C ASP A 581 25.22 -5.39 -43.08
N GLN A 582 24.58 -6.54 -42.85
CA GLN A 582 23.47 -7.07 -43.67
C GLN A 582 22.08 -6.80 -43.06
N ALA A 583 21.98 -6.20 -41.87
CA ALA A 583 20.72 -5.94 -41.17
C ALA A 583 20.34 -4.45 -41.29
N TRP A 584 19.70 -4.07 -42.40
CA TRP A 584 19.36 -2.68 -42.68
C TRP A 584 18.10 -2.18 -41.96
N GLY A 585 17.25 -3.08 -41.46
CA GLY A 585 16.09 -2.80 -40.61
C GLY A 585 16.10 -3.63 -39.33
N TYR A 586 14.94 -3.78 -38.70
CA TYR A 586 14.75 -4.62 -37.51
C TYR A 586 13.97 -5.90 -37.88
N SER A 587 14.28 -7.01 -37.22
CA SER A 587 13.46 -8.22 -37.28
C SER A 587 12.22 -8.09 -36.39
N LEU A 588 11.14 -8.78 -36.75
CA LEU A 588 9.87 -8.77 -36.01
C LEU A 588 9.66 -10.11 -35.29
N ARG A 589 9.32 -10.05 -34.00
CA ARG A 589 8.91 -11.18 -33.13
C ARG A 589 7.57 -10.87 -32.49
N VAL A 590 6.87 -11.89 -31.97
CA VAL A 590 5.59 -11.72 -31.26
C VAL A 590 5.54 -12.50 -29.94
N ALA A 591 4.97 -11.83 -28.94
CA ALA A 591 4.49 -12.41 -27.69
C ALA A 591 2.97 -12.25 -27.61
N ARG A 592 2.31 -13.03 -26.74
CA ARG A 592 0.91 -12.83 -26.38
C ARG A 592 0.69 -12.92 -24.88
N VAL A 593 -0.32 -12.20 -24.41
CA VAL A 593 -0.75 -12.14 -23.01
C VAL A 593 -2.26 -11.84 -22.95
N ARG A 594 -2.92 -12.13 -21.82
CA ARG A 594 -4.30 -11.64 -21.60
C ARG A 594 -4.27 -10.13 -21.31
N PRO A 595 -5.34 -9.37 -21.61
CA PRO A 595 -5.36 -7.92 -21.37
C PRO A 595 -5.04 -7.56 -19.91
N ASP A 596 -5.68 -8.24 -18.97
CA ASP A 596 -5.52 -7.99 -17.53
C ASP A 596 -4.15 -8.48 -17.00
N ASP A 597 -3.47 -9.38 -17.72
CA ASP A 597 -2.12 -9.88 -17.40
C ASP A 597 -1.00 -9.01 -18.05
N LEU A 598 -1.31 -7.95 -18.81
CA LEU A 598 -0.35 -7.26 -19.71
C LEU A 598 0.92 -6.77 -18.98
N VAL A 599 0.77 -6.18 -17.79
CA VAL A 599 1.90 -5.69 -16.98
C VAL A 599 2.66 -6.80 -16.23
N HIS A 600 2.16 -8.03 -16.23
CA HIS A 600 2.74 -9.18 -15.52
C HIS A 600 3.58 -10.05 -16.46
N ARG A 601 4.84 -9.65 -16.70
CA ARG A 601 5.75 -10.31 -17.66
C ARG A 601 5.83 -11.84 -17.58
N SER A 602 5.71 -12.43 -16.38
CA SER A 602 5.74 -13.90 -16.17
C SER A 602 4.56 -14.66 -16.82
N ARG A 603 3.46 -13.94 -17.13
CA ARG A 603 2.26 -14.47 -17.79
C ARG A 603 2.40 -14.54 -19.31
N TRP A 604 3.33 -13.79 -19.89
CA TRP A 604 3.54 -13.70 -21.33
C TRP A 604 3.96 -15.03 -21.94
N ARG A 605 3.62 -15.23 -23.21
CA ARG A 605 4.06 -16.36 -24.02
C ARG A 605 4.68 -15.88 -25.32
N TYR A 606 5.79 -16.48 -25.73
CA TYR A 606 6.59 -16.06 -26.87
C TYR A 606 6.46 -17.07 -28.01
N TRP A 607 6.34 -16.62 -29.26
CA TRP A 607 6.18 -17.51 -30.41
C TRP A 607 7.52 -18.14 -30.84
N ASP A 608 7.64 -19.46 -30.71
CA ASP A 608 8.88 -20.20 -30.99
C ASP A 608 9.05 -20.65 -32.46
N GLY A 609 8.08 -20.32 -33.31
CA GLY A 609 8.02 -20.75 -34.72
C GLY A 609 7.05 -21.92 -34.94
N SER A 610 6.67 -22.62 -33.88
CA SER A 610 5.73 -23.75 -33.89
C SER A 610 4.65 -23.67 -32.82
N GLY A 611 4.95 -23.02 -31.69
CA GLY A 611 4.12 -22.94 -30.50
C GLY A 611 4.43 -21.73 -29.64
N TRP A 612 3.93 -21.76 -28.40
CA TRP A 612 3.96 -20.64 -27.46
C TRP A 612 4.78 -20.99 -26.21
N SER A 613 6.06 -20.65 -26.23
CA SER A 613 6.98 -20.85 -25.10
C SER A 613 6.72 -19.86 -23.95
N ARG A 614 7.26 -20.16 -22.77
CA ARG A 614 7.36 -19.23 -21.63
C ARG A 614 8.67 -18.44 -21.61
N SER A 615 9.67 -18.87 -22.39
CA SER A 615 11.00 -18.27 -22.47
C SER A 615 11.04 -17.19 -23.55
N GLU A 616 11.58 -16.02 -23.21
CA GLU A 616 11.86 -14.95 -24.18
C GLU A 616 12.91 -15.37 -25.21
N ALA A 617 13.89 -16.18 -24.81
CA ALA A 617 15.01 -16.58 -25.66
C ALA A 617 14.60 -17.47 -26.84
N ASP A 618 13.41 -18.08 -26.75
CA ASP A 618 12.87 -18.98 -27.78
C ASP A 618 12.16 -18.19 -28.89
N ALA A 619 12.00 -16.87 -28.77
CA ALA A 619 11.20 -16.04 -29.67
C ALA A 619 11.79 -15.98 -31.10
N SER A 620 11.09 -16.64 -32.03
CA SER A 620 11.46 -16.76 -33.44
C SER A 620 11.21 -15.47 -34.25
N GLU A 621 12.07 -15.22 -35.25
CA GLU A 621 11.86 -14.13 -36.20
C GLU A 621 10.76 -14.51 -37.21
N MET A 622 9.77 -13.62 -37.35
CA MET A 622 8.69 -13.73 -38.33
C MET A 622 8.93 -12.88 -39.58
N ILE A 623 9.63 -11.76 -39.41
CA ILE A 623 10.16 -10.91 -40.49
C ILE A 623 11.66 -10.71 -40.18
N PRO A 624 12.58 -10.98 -41.12
CA PRO A 624 14.02 -10.88 -40.88
C PRO A 624 14.53 -9.42 -40.92
N ALA A 625 15.61 -9.14 -40.20
CA ALA A 625 16.18 -7.78 -40.09
C ALA A 625 16.80 -7.23 -41.39
N ARG A 626 17.10 -8.09 -42.38
CA ARG A 626 17.81 -7.70 -43.61
C ARG A 626 17.10 -6.60 -44.41
N ASP A 627 15.82 -6.82 -44.69
CA ASP A 627 14.93 -5.90 -45.40
C ASP A 627 13.69 -5.59 -44.54
N GLY A 628 13.95 -5.44 -43.23
CA GLY A 628 12.98 -5.53 -42.14
C GLY A 628 12.23 -4.24 -41.83
N VAL A 629 11.56 -4.26 -40.67
CA VAL A 629 10.70 -3.17 -40.17
C VAL A 629 11.52 -2.04 -39.50
N SER A 630 10.84 -0.96 -39.12
CA SER A 630 11.39 0.04 -38.18
C SER A 630 11.43 -0.48 -36.75
N GLN A 631 12.19 0.18 -35.87
CA GLN A 631 12.18 -0.08 -34.42
C GLN A 631 10.80 0.15 -33.79
N THR A 632 9.99 1.02 -34.40
CA THR A 632 8.58 1.22 -34.05
C THR A 632 7.75 1.09 -35.32
N LEU A 633 6.60 0.43 -35.20
CA LEU A 633 5.72 0.08 -36.30
C LEU A 633 4.26 0.07 -35.83
N SER A 634 3.34 -0.17 -36.75
CA SER A 634 1.96 -0.52 -36.39
C SER A 634 1.63 -1.92 -36.85
N VAL A 635 1.00 -2.70 -35.98
CA VAL A 635 0.40 -4.00 -36.34
C VAL A 635 -1.09 -3.95 -36.01
N PHE A 636 -1.94 -4.27 -36.98
CA PHE A 636 -3.38 -4.18 -36.86
C PHE A 636 -4.08 -5.22 -37.75
N THR A 637 -5.35 -5.46 -37.48
CA THR A 637 -6.20 -6.36 -38.27
C THR A 637 -7.23 -5.58 -39.09
N ARG A 638 -7.59 -6.09 -40.26
CA ARG A 638 -8.77 -5.63 -41.01
C ARG A 638 -9.44 -6.79 -41.72
N GLY A 639 -10.69 -7.07 -41.33
CA GLY A 639 -11.29 -8.38 -41.60
C GLY A 639 -10.44 -9.47 -40.94
N ASP A 640 -10.28 -10.60 -41.62
CA ASP A 640 -9.49 -11.74 -41.13
C ASP A 640 -7.98 -11.60 -41.38
N ARG A 641 -7.51 -10.49 -41.98
CA ARG A 641 -6.10 -10.27 -42.33
C ARG A 641 -5.35 -9.40 -41.32
N TRP A 642 -4.09 -9.74 -41.13
CA TRP A 642 -3.11 -9.01 -40.34
C TRP A 642 -2.22 -8.15 -41.23
N TYR A 643 -1.94 -6.94 -40.77
CA TYR A 643 -1.13 -5.94 -41.45
C TYR A 643 -0.07 -5.41 -40.48
N ALA A 644 1.19 -5.39 -40.91
CA ALA A 644 2.25 -4.63 -40.28
C ALA A 644 2.66 -3.50 -41.23
N LEU A 645 2.76 -2.27 -40.72
CA LEU A 645 3.13 -1.08 -41.48
C LEU A 645 4.30 -0.40 -40.78
N SER A 646 5.37 -0.13 -41.53
CA SER A 646 6.53 0.64 -41.07
C SER A 646 7.32 1.21 -42.25
N LYS A 647 8.40 1.93 -41.96
CA LYS A 647 9.43 2.22 -42.97
C LYS A 647 10.28 0.95 -43.13
N ARG A 648 10.48 0.46 -44.36
CA ARG A 648 11.46 -0.62 -44.59
C ARG A 648 12.86 -0.07 -44.38
N ASN A 649 13.74 -0.82 -43.73
CA ASN A 649 15.13 -0.42 -43.43
C ASN A 649 15.24 0.88 -42.61
N ASP A 650 14.21 1.14 -41.80
CA ASP A 650 14.17 2.15 -40.75
C ASP A 650 14.74 3.53 -41.17
N LEU A 651 15.76 4.04 -40.47
CA LEU A 651 16.34 5.36 -40.74
C LEU A 651 16.94 5.47 -42.16
N LEU A 652 17.44 4.35 -42.72
CA LEU A 652 18.13 4.28 -44.01
C LEU A 652 17.19 4.19 -45.22
N GLY A 653 15.96 3.70 -45.04
CA GLY A 653 15.01 3.53 -46.15
C GLY A 653 14.33 4.82 -46.62
N SER A 654 13.44 4.69 -47.60
CA SER A 654 12.46 5.72 -47.97
C SER A 654 11.06 5.20 -48.31
N ASP A 655 10.75 3.93 -48.01
CA ASP A 655 9.47 3.30 -48.37
C ASP A 655 8.62 2.97 -47.14
N ILE A 656 7.41 3.55 -47.07
CA ILE A 656 6.32 2.96 -46.27
C ILE A 656 6.01 1.61 -46.90
N THR A 657 6.18 0.56 -46.12
CA THR A 657 6.03 -0.82 -46.54
C THR A 657 4.94 -1.48 -45.71
N VAL A 658 4.10 -2.28 -46.36
CA VAL A 658 3.05 -3.07 -45.71
C VAL A 658 3.36 -4.55 -45.89
N TRP A 659 3.51 -5.26 -44.77
CA TRP A 659 3.59 -6.72 -44.72
C TRP A 659 2.22 -7.27 -44.32
N THR A 660 1.78 -8.35 -44.94
CA THR A 660 0.50 -9.00 -44.64
C THR A 660 0.66 -10.45 -44.17
N ALA A 661 -0.29 -10.94 -43.38
CA ALA A 661 -0.37 -12.32 -42.92
C ALA A 661 -1.84 -12.73 -42.65
N ASP A 662 -2.10 -14.04 -42.64
CA ASP A 662 -3.41 -14.61 -42.28
C ASP A 662 -3.55 -14.85 -40.76
N SER A 663 -2.48 -14.61 -39.98
CA SER A 663 -2.44 -14.85 -38.53
C SER A 663 -1.44 -13.91 -37.84
N PRO A 664 -1.56 -13.68 -36.51
CA PRO A 664 -0.65 -12.82 -35.77
C PRO A 664 0.81 -13.29 -35.77
N THR A 665 1.04 -14.58 -36.01
CA THR A 665 2.34 -15.25 -36.04
C THR A 665 2.88 -15.44 -37.45
N GLY A 666 2.20 -14.92 -38.48
CA GLY A 666 2.55 -15.12 -39.88
C GLY A 666 1.93 -16.38 -40.51
N PRO A 667 2.52 -16.93 -41.58
CA PRO A 667 3.72 -16.42 -42.26
C PRO A 667 3.47 -15.02 -42.84
N TRP A 668 4.44 -14.12 -42.70
CA TRP A 668 4.34 -12.77 -43.24
C TRP A 668 4.87 -12.73 -44.67
N SER A 669 4.21 -11.95 -45.53
CA SER A 669 4.68 -11.61 -46.88
C SER A 669 6.08 -10.95 -46.84
N SER A 670 6.79 -10.86 -47.97
CA SER A 670 8.04 -10.10 -48.06
C SER A 670 7.90 -8.57 -47.86
N GLY A 671 6.67 -8.03 -47.93
CA GLY A 671 6.34 -6.62 -47.74
C GLY A 671 6.28 -5.84 -49.06
N GLU A 672 5.19 -5.12 -49.29
CA GLU A 672 4.95 -4.29 -50.48
C GLU A 672 5.20 -2.81 -50.15
N ALA A 673 5.97 -2.10 -50.98
CA ALA A 673 6.20 -0.66 -50.82
C ALA A 673 4.98 0.10 -51.37
N VAL A 674 4.27 0.82 -50.50
CA VAL A 674 2.96 1.44 -50.80
C VAL A 674 3.01 2.96 -50.95
N ALA A 675 4.03 3.62 -50.38
CA ALA A 675 4.26 5.06 -50.52
C ALA A 675 5.71 5.45 -50.20
N LYS A 676 6.17 6.57 -50.76
CA LYS A 676 7.49 7.16 -50.49
C LYS A 676 7.45 8.15 -49.32
N VAL A 677 8.44 8.05 -48.45
CA VAL A 677 8.81 9.00 -47.39
C VAL A 677 10.30 9.27 -47.55
N ASP A 678 10.63 9.99 -48.62
CA ASP A 678 11.98 10.50 -48.87
C ASP A 678 12.34 11.54 -47.81
N GLN A 679 13.63 11.69 -47.52
CA GLN A 679 14.13 12.70 -46.58
C GLN A 679 13.76 14.12 -47.06
N GLY A 680 13.78 15.09 -46.15
CA GLY A 680 13.40 16.46 -46.47
C GLY A 680 14.52 17.27 -47.10
N GLU A 681 14.44 18.59 -46.92
CA GLU A 681 15.56 19.51 -47.17
C GLU A 681 16.78 19.13 -46.29
N THR A 682 17.96 19.68 -46.59
CA THR A 682 19.20 19.41 -45.83
C THR A 682 19.02 19.67 -44.33
N GLY A 683 19.05 18.58 -43.55
CA GLY A 683 18.82 18.57 -42.09
C GLY A 683 17.46 18.01 -41.67
N GLN A 684 16.45 18.01 -42.56
CA GLN A 684 15.13 17.46 -42.25
C GLN A 684 15.07 15.94 -42.43
N VAL A 685 14.74 15.25 -41.34
CA VAL A 685 14.60 13.79 -41.27
C VAL A 685 13.13 13.37 -41.21
N ARG A 686 12.78 12.25 -41.85
CA ARG A 686 11.44 11.66 -41.81
C ARG A 686 11.47 10.17 -41.43
N TYR A 687 10.71 9.82 -40.40
CA TYR A 687 10.82 8.56 -39.67
C TYR A 687 9.48 8.12 -39.06
N MET A 688 9.44 6.88 -38.54
CA MET A 688 8.27 6.29 -37.86
C MET A 688 6.91 6.52 -38.55
N PRO A 689 6.68 5.93 -39.74
CA PRO A 689 5.32 5.84 -40.26
C PRO A 689 4.50 4.86 -39.41
N LEU A 690 3.42 5.36 -38.80
CA LEU A 690 2.46 4.61 -37.99
C LEU A 690 1.08 4.60 -38.68
N ALA A 691 0.31 3.54 -38.49
CA ALA A 691 -1.01 3.35 -39.10
C ALA A 691 -2.15 3.66 -38.12
N HIS A 692 -3.19 4.32 -38.62
CA HIS A 692 -4.37 4.76 -37.88
C HIS A 692 -5.62 4.07 -38.45
N PRO A 693 -5.87 2.77 -38.16
CA PRO A 693 -6.91 1.97 -38.81
C PRO A 693 -8.35 2.48 -38.55
N THR A 694 -8.58 3.19 -37.45
CA THR A 694 -9.88 3.79 -37.10
C THR A 694 -10.07 5.22 -37.60
N LEU A 695 -9.14 5.75 -38.41
CA LEU A 695 -9.13 7.13 -38.87
C LEU A 695 -9.56 7.22 -40.34
N PHE A 696 -10.79 7.71 -40.55
CA PHE A 696 -11.43 7.80 -41.88
C PHE A 696 -11.41 6.47 -42.67
N PRO A 697 -11.89 5.35 -42.10
CA PRO A 697 -11.77 4.03 -42.71
C PRO A 697 -12.39 3.98 -44.12
N GLU A 698 -11.59 3.51 -45.08
CA GLU A 698 -11.97 3.27 -46.48
C GLU A 698 -11.40 1.91 -46.91
N ASP A 699 -12.14 1.13 -47.68
CA ASP A 699 -11.74 -0.25 -48.01
C ASP A 699 -10.54 -0.30 -48.96
N GLY A 700 -9.60 -1.19 -48.67
CA GLY A 700 -8.34 -1.30 -49.40
C GLY A 700 -7.34 -0.16 -49.13
N SER A 701 -7.57 0.71 -48.14
CA SER A 701 -6.63 1.74 -47.73
C SER A 701 -6.54 1.91 -46.21
N VAL A 702 -5.49 2.58 -45.73
CA VAL A 702 -5.33 3.01 -44.34
C VAL A 702 -4.75 4.42 -44.31
N VAL A 703 -5.11 5.22 -43.29
CA VAL A 703 -4.40 6.48 -43.02
C VAL A 703 -3.18 6.14 -42.18
N ALA A 704 -2.02 6.64 -42.57
CA ALA A 704 -0.79 6.60 -41.79
C ALA A 704 -0.32 8.03 -41.49
N SER A 705 0.51 8.21 -40.48
CA SER A 705 1.30 9.43 -40.29
C SER A 705 2.77 9.09 -40.12
N TYR A 706 3.66 10.01 -40.46
CA TYR A 706 5.08 9.91 -40.17
C TYR A 706 5.59 11.17 -39.47
N SER A 707 6.60 11.00 -38.63
CA SER A 707 7.26 12.09 -37.93
C SER A 707 8.22 12.82 -38.86
N THR A 708 8.24 14.15 -38.77
CA THR A 708 9.22 15.03 -39.43
C THR A 708 9.94 15.83 -38.35
N ASN A 709 11.27 15.90 -38.40
CA ASN A 709 12.10 16.67 -37.47
C ASN A 709 13.31 17.28 -38.22
N ASP A 710 14.07 18.17 -37.57
CA ASP A 710 15.34 18.70 -38.07
C ASP A 710 16.50 18.22 -37.16
N THR A 711 17.63 17.88 -37.74
CA THR A 711 18.87 17.54 -37.01
C THR A 711 19.41 18.70 -36.17
N ASP A 712 19.02 19.94 -36.50
CA ASP A 712 19.38 21.16 -35.78
C ASP A 712 18.18 21.66 -34.96
N SER A 713 18.24 21.43 -33.64
CA SER A 713 17.16 21.80 -32.71
C SER A 713 16.91 23.30 -32.62
N SER A 714 17.87 24.15 -33.00
CA SER A 714 17.67 25.61 -33.04
C SER A 714 16.63 26.01 -34.09
N ARG A 715 16.63 25.35 -35.24
CA ARG A 715 15.63 25.57 -36.31
C ARG A 715 14.23 25.13 -35.90
N VAL A 716 14.12 24.11 -35.06
CA VAL A 716 12.85 23.64 -34.49
C VAL A 716 12.30 24.63 -33.46
N LEU A 717 13.18 25.30 -32.71
CA LEU A 717 12.78 26.38 -31.79
C LEU A 717 12.35 27.66 -32.54
N GLU A 718 13.01 27.99 -33.65
CA GLU A 718 12.65 29.12 -34.51
C GLU A 718 11.36 28.89 -35.31
N ASP A 719 11.19 27.68 -35.88
CA ASP A 719 9.97 27.25 -36.58
C ASP A 719 9.49 25.87 -36.09
N PRO A 720 8.62 25.84 -35.05
CA PRO A 720 8.05 24.60 -34.53
C PRO A 720 7.23 23.78 -35.55
N LEU A 721 6.84 24.36 -36.70
CA LEU A 721 6.15 23.62 -37.75
C LEU A 721 7.07 22.62 -38.47
N ARG A 722 8.40 22.73 -38.30
CA ARG A 722 9.38 21.74 -38.76
C ARG A 722 9.30 20.42 -37.97
N TYR A 723 8.68 20.42 -36.78
CA TYR A 723 8.57 19.26 -35.89
C TYR A 723 7.10 18.85 -35.68
N ARG A 724 6.52 18.30 -36.75
CA ARG A 724 5.10 17.94 -36.84
C ARG A 724 4.89 16.60 -37.56
N PRO A 725 3.85 15.82 -37.19
CA PRO A 725 3.44 14.66 -37.96
C PRO A 725 2.84 15.09 -39.31
N HIS A 726 3.04 14.26 -40.34
CA HIS A 726 2.38 14.41 -41.63
C HIS A 726 1.53 13.17 -41.95
N PHE A 727 0.28 13.37 -42.33
CA PHE A 727 -0.68 12.30 -42.60
C PHE A 727 -0.76 11.98 -44.09
N VAL A 728 -0.83 10.69 -44.43
CA VAL A 728 -0.92 10.18 -45.80
C VAL A 728 -1.89 9.00 -45.84
N ARG A 729 -2.67 8.85 -46.90
CA ARG A 729 -3.45 7.64 -47.16
C ARG A 729 -2.65 6.70 -48.04
N VAL A 730 -2.50 5.45 -47.63
CA VAL A 730 -1.76 4.42 -48.37
C VAL A 730 -2.66 3.21 -48.68
N PRO A 731 -2.46 2.52 -49.81
CA PRO A 731 -3.19 1.29 -50.11
C PRO A 731 -2.79 0.15 -49.15
N LEU A 732 -3.73 -0.77 -48.93
CA LEU A 732 -3.48 -2.05 -48.26
C LEU A 732 -3.40 -3.17 -49.32
N PRO A 733 -2.30 -3.95 -49.37
CA PRO A 733 -2.22 -5.15 -50.19
C PRO A 733 -3.35 -6.15 -49.88
N ARG A 734 -3.73 -6.92 -50.90
CA ARG A 734 -4.88 -7.84 -50.86
C ARG A 734 -4.62 -9.18 -50.19
#